data_AF-A0A2N5F4W2-F1
#
_entry.id   AF-A0A2N5F4W2-F1
#
_cell.length_a   1.000
_cell.length_b   1.000
_cell.length_c   1.000
_cell.angle_alpha   90.00
_cell.angle_beta   90.00
_cell.angle_gamma   90.00
#
_symmetry.space_group_name_H-M   'P 1'
#
loop_
_entity.id
_entity.type
_entity.pdbx_description
1 polymer ?
#
loop_
_entity_poly.entity_id
_entity_poly.type
_entity_poly.pdbx_seq_one_letter_code
_entity_poly.pdbx_strand_id
1 'polypeptide(L)'
;MQTTLTPLTSTRLHKRDGSLVPFNAEKIRQALIAAGTATGEYQATEADLLLGAVLARLRGIDHLDVEQIQDSVERVLMDAGYFLSMRAYIVYREQHGRLRRDRKTLVEVATSMNEYLDREDWRVQANANQGYSLGGLVLNVSGKVTANYWLDEVYSQQIGRAHREADLHIHDLDMLAGYCAGWSLRSLLHEGLNGVPGRVEAGPPKHLSSALGQMVNFLGTLQNEWAGAQAFSSFDTYLAPYVRKDQLSYPEVRQAVQEFIYNLNVPSRWGTQTPFTNLTFDWVCPEDLREQVPVIGGEEMPFAYGDLQAEMELINRAYIEVMQAGDAKGRVFTFPIPTYNITHDFPWDSDNADRLFEMTARYGLPYFQNFLNSDMQPNQVRSMCCRLQLDVRELLKRGGGLFGSAEQTGSLGVVTINCARLGYLFKGDTSGLLQRLDSLMEMAMESLEVKRKVIQHHMDAGLYPYTKRYLGTLRNHFSTIGLNGMHEMLRNFSGDEQGMHTVEGRAFALKLLDHVRATLLRFQEDTGHLYNLEATPAEGTTYRFAKEDRKRYPDILQAGSDVAPYYTNSSQLPVGFTEDPFEALELQDELQCKYTGGTVLHLYMAEQISSAQACKQLVRKALGRFRLPYLTITPTFSICPVHGYLAGEHEFCPKCDDVLALATQS
;
A
#
# COMPACT_ATOMS: atom_id res chain seq x y z
N MET A 1 -57.34 41.97 -7.29
CA MET A 1 -56.98 40.97 -8.32
C MET A 1 -56.38 39.78 -7.59
N GLN A 2 -57.10 38.66 -7.54
CA GLN A 2 -56.60 37.39 -7.00
C GLN A 2 -55.59 36.82 -8.01
N THR A 3 -54.31 36.80 -7.64
CA THR A 3 -53.28 36.08 -8.38
C THR A 3 -53.37 34.62 -7.95
N THR A 4 -54.03 33.80 -8.75
CA THR A 4 -54.05 32.34 -8.62
C THR A 4 -52.63 31.80 -8.83
N LEU A 5 -52.02 31.28 -7.77
CA LEU A 5 -50.75 30.57 -7.81
C LEU A 5 -50.94 29.20 -8.46
N THR A 6 -50.36 28.99 -9.64
CA THR A 6 -50.28 27.70 -10.33
C THR A 6 -49.41 26.72 -9.53
N PRO A 7 -49.80 25.43 -9.37
CA PRO A 7 -49.09 24.48 -8.51
C PRO A 7 -47.72 24.04 -9.06
N LEU A 8 -46.80 23.69 -8.16
CA LEU A 8 -45.48 23.11 -8.47
C LEU A 8 -45.63 21.81 -9.29
N THR A 9 -44.77 21.64 -10.31
CA THR A 9 -44.79 20.47 -11.20
C THR A 9 -44.35 19.17 -10.53
N SER A 10 -43.48 19.22 -9.51
CA SER A 10 -43.05 18.04 -8.75
C SER A 10 -43.65 18.04 -7.33
N THR A 11 -44.45 17.02 -7.02
CA THR A 11 -45.07 16.82 -5.70
C THR A 11 -44.21 15.97 -4.76
N ARG A 12 -43.03 15.54 -5.23
CA ARG A 12 -42.19 14.57 -4.53
C ARG A 12 -40.72 15.02 -4.49
N LEU A 13 -40.08 14.75 -3.37
CA LEU A 13 -38.70 15.10 -3.05
C LEU A 13 -37.88 13.83 -2.90
N HIS A 14 -36.77 13.74 -3.62
CA HIS A 14 -35.75 12.71 -3.42
C HIS A 14 -34.90 13.08 -2.22
N LYS A 15 -34.94 12.24 -1.19
CA LYS A 15 -34.03 12.35 -0.06
C LYS A 15 -32.68 11.73 -0.39
N ARG A 16 -31.64 12.16 0.33
CA ARG A 16 -30.26 11.66 0.21
C ARG A 16 -30.09 10.16 0.51
N ASP A 17 -31.09 9.51 1.11
CA ASP A 17 -31.14 8.06 1.36
C ASP A 17 -31.81 7.27 0.21
N GLY A 18 -32.13 7.94 -0.90
CA GLY A 18 -32.82 7.34 -2.05
C GLY A 18 -34.34 7.26 -1.89
N SER A 19 -34.89 7.59 -0.71
CA SER A 19 -36.33 7.56 -0.48
C SER A 19 -37.03 8.75 -1.12
N LEU A 20 -38.27 8.52 -1.54
CA LEU A 20 -39.07 9.47 -2.31
C LEU A 20 -40.27 9.89 -1.45
N VAL A 21 -40.24 11.13 -0.96
CA VAL A 21 -41.21 11.63 0.03
C VAL A 21 -42.06 12.77 -0.53
N PRO A 22 -43.25 13.07 0.03
CA PRO A 22 -44.00 14.26 -0.35
C PRO A 22 -43.20 15.55 -0.10
N PHE A 23 -43.19 16.46 -1.07
CA PHE A 23 -42.60 17.79 -0.90
C PHE A 23 -43.40 18.57 0.16
N ASN A 24 -42.70 19.22 1.09
CA ASN A 24 -43.32 20.00 2.15
C ASN A 24 -42.63 21.36 2.31
N ALA A 25 -43.29 22.41 1.78
CA ALA A 25 -42.82 23.79 1.83
C ALA A 25 -42.70 24.35 3.25
N GLU A 26 -43.46 23.83 4.22
CA GLU A 26 -43.41 24.29 5.61
C GLU A 26 -42.03 24.08 6.23
N LYS A 27 -41.30 23.05 5.81
CA LYS A 27 -39.93 22.81 6.28
C LYS A 27 -38.95 23.89 5.84
N ILE A 28 -39.14 24.40 4.62
CA ILE A 28 -38.33 25.51 4.09
C ILE A 28 -38.66 26.79 4.86
N ARG A 29 -39.96 27.03 5.07
CA ARG A 29 -40.47 28.16 5.86
C ARG A 29 -39.88 28.20 7.26
N GLN A 30 -39.91 27.08 7.98
CA GLN A 30 -39.35 26.97 9.33
C GLN A 30 -37.85 27.25 9.35
N ALA A 31 -37.11 26.77 8.35
CA ALA A 31 -35.67 27.02 8.25
C ALA A 31 -35.36 28.50 7.98
N LEU A 32 -36.14 29.16 7.13
CA LEU A 32 -36.06 30.60 6.89
C LEU A 32 -36.39 31.40 8.15
N ILE A 33 -37.45 31.05 8.89
CA ILE A 33 -37.79 31.72 10.16
C ILE A 33 -36.66 31.56 11.18
N ALA A 34 -36.09 30.34 11.31
CA ALA A 34 -35.00 30.08 12.23
C ALA A 34 -33.75 30.90 11.89
N ALA A 35 -33.38 30.98 10.60
CA ALA A 35 -32.25 31.79 10.14
C ALA A 35 -32.45 33.28 10.44
N GLY A 36 -33.62 33.84 10.12
CA GLY A 36 -33.93 35.24 10.41
C GLY A 36 -34.01 35.55 11.91
N THR A 37 -34.52 34.62 12.71
CA THR A 37 -34.57 34.76 14.19
C THR A 37 -33.17 34.76 14.80
N ALA A 38 -32.26 33.92 14.28
CA ALA A 38 -30.91 33.79 14.79
C ALA A 38 -30.03 35.02 14.50
N THR A 39 -30.32 35.76 13.43
CA THR A 39 -29.50 36.89 12.95
C THR A 39 -30.14 38.24 13.16
N GLY A 40 -31.47 38.30 13.24
CA GLY A 40 -32.25 39.53 13.33
C GLY A 40 -32.36 40.33 12.02
N GLU A 41 -31.92 39.79 10.88
CA GLU A 41 -31.95 40.51 9.60
C GLU A 41 -33.34 40.67 9.00
N TYR A 42 -34.28 39.76 9.31
CA TYR A 42 -35.66 39.83 8.86
C TYR A 42 -36.63 39.15 9.84
N GLN A 43 -37.89 39.57 9.81
CA GLN A 43 -38.96 39.08 10.66
C GLN A 43 -39.64 37.83 10.07
N ALA A 44 -40.34 37.06 10.90
CA ALA A 44 -41.07 35.87 10.46
C ALA A 44 -42.10 36.14 9.34
N THR A 45 -42.63 37.37 9.27
CA THR A 45 -43.54 37.83 8.20
C THR A 45 -42.85 37.95 6.85
N GLU A 46 -41.55 38.20 6.82
CA GLU A 46 -40.75 38.30 5.59
C GLU A 46 -40.28 36.93 5.11
N ALA A 47 -40.23 35.92 6.00
CA ALA A 47 -39.90 34.54 5.65
C ALA A 47 -40.92 33.93 4.66
N ASP A 48 -42.19 34.36 4.69
CA ASP A 48 -43.22 33.91 3.75
C ASP A 48 -42.98 34.44 2.32
N LEU A 49 -42.46 35.67 2.20
CA LEU A 49 -42.06 36.25 0.92
C LEU A 49 -40.83 35.54 0.35
N LEU A 50 -39.83 35.28 1.20
CA LEU A 50 -38.64 34.50 0.84
C LEU A 50 -39.00 33.08 0.42
N LEU A 51 -39.93 32.43 1.12
CA LEU A 51 -40.46 31.12 0.73
C LEU A 51 -41.07 31.17 -0.67
N GLY A 52 -41.89 32.18 -0.96
CA GLY A 52 -42.46 32.40 -2.29
C GLY A 52 -41.38 32.49 -3.39
N ALA A 53 -40.29 33.21 -3.12
CA ALA A 53 -39.16 33.32 -4.04
C ALA A 53 -38.40 32.00 -4.22
N VAL A 54 -38.22 31.21 -3.14
CA VAL A 54 -37.62 29.87 -3.22
C VAL A 54 -38.51 28.96 -4.09
N LEU A 55 -39.81 28.91 -3.82
CA LEU A 55 -40.74 28.06 -4.57
C LEU A 55 -40.82 28.46 -6.04
N ALA A 56 -40.69 29.75 -6.37
CA ALA A 56 -40.64 30.21 -7.76
C ALA A 56 -39.41 29.67 -8.50
N ARG A 57 -38.26 29.56 -7.82
CA ARG A 57 -37.01 29.04 -8.38
C ARG A 57 -37.00 27.52 -8.57
N LEU A 58 -37.81 26.82 -7.78
CA LEU A 58 -37.94 25.36 -7.89
C LEU A 58 -38.93 24.91 -8.99
N ARG A 59 -39.56 25.85 -9.71
CA ARG A 59 -40.51 25.53 -10.79
C ARG A 59 -39.77 24.92 -11.99
N GLY A 60 -40.37 23.89 -12.58
CA GLY A 60 -39.84 23.25 -13.80
C GLY A 60 -38.67 22.28 -13.57
N ILE A 61 -38.35 21.97 -12.31
CA ILE A 61 -37.37 20.94 -11.97
C ILE A 61 -38.06 19.59 -11.89
N ASP A 62 -37.74 18.68 -12.81
CA ASP A 62 -38.35 17.35 -12.89
C ASP A 62 -37.94 16.44 -11.72
N HIS A 63 -36.67 16.51 -11.31
CA HIS A 63 -36.11 15.75 -10.19
C HIS A 63 -35.65 16.68 -9.09
N LEU A 64 -36.51 16.87 -8.08
CA LEU A 64 -36.22 17.73 -6.94
C LEU A 64 -35.49 16.94 -5.84
N ASP A 65 -34.26 17.35 -5.52
CA ASP A 65 -33.50 16.83 -4.38
C ASP A 65 -33.31 17.87 -3.27
N VAL A 66 -32.77 17.41 -2.14
CA VAL A 66 -32.57 18.25 -0.96
C VAL A 66 -31.52 19.35 -1.20
N GLU A 67 -30.49 19.11 -2.02
CA GLU A 67 -29.44 20.09 -2.29
C GLU A 67 -29.98 21.25 -3.12
N GLN A 68 -30.75 20.96 -4.16
CA GLN A 68 -31.36 21.97 -5.02
C GLN A 68 -32.29 22.91 -4.24
N ILE A 69 -33.02 22.39 -3.27
CA ILE A 69 -33.83 23.21 -2.35
C ILE A 69 -32.91 24.11 -1.50
N GLN A 70 -31.83 23.53 -0.94
CA GLN A 70 -30.91 24.27 -0.08
C GLN A 70 -30.18 25.38 -0.84
N ASP A 71 -29.67 25.09 -2.03
CA ASP A 71 -29.00 26.06 -2.91
C ASP A 71 -29.96 27.18 -3.35
N SER A 72 -31.24 26.84 -3.56
CA SER A 72 -32.27 27.83 -3.88
C SER A 72 -32.56 28.75 -2.70
N VAL A 73 -32.57 28.23 -1.47
CA VAL A 73 -32.71 29.05 -0.25
C VAL A 73 -31.52 29.99 -0.09
N GLU A 74 -30.29 29.49 -0.28
CA GLU A 74 -29.07 30.29 -0.20
C GLU A 74 -29.07 31.43 -1.22
N ARG A 75 -29.41 31.14 -2.48
CA ARG A 75 -29.52 32.16 -3.53
C ARG A 75 -30.60 33.21 -3.23
N VAL A 76 -31.74 32.80 -2.68
CA VAL A 76 -32.81 33.75 -2.32
C VAL A 76 -32.39 34.66 -1.17
N LEU A 77 -31.71 34.12 -0.15
CA LEU A 77 -31.19 34.93 0.95
C LEU A 77 -30.10 35.90 0.46
N MET A 78 -29.24 35.45 -0.47
CA MET A 78 -28.23 36.28 -1.10
C MET A 78 -28.84 37.44 -1.90
N ASP A 79 -29.79 37.14 -2.79
CA ASP A 79 -30.45 38.15 -3.64
C ASP A 79 -31.24 39.17 -2.83
N ALA A 80 -31.79 38.76 -1.68
CA ALA A 80 -32.50 39.64 -0.76
C ALA A 80 -31.54 40.48 0.12
N GLY A 81 -30.22 40.23 0.05
CA GLY A 81 -29.21 40.95 0.84
C GLY A 81 -29.10 40.50 2.29
N TYR A 82 -29.67 39.34 2.66
CA TYR A 82 -29.65 38.79 4.02
C TYR A 82 -28.43 37.89 4.24
N PHE A 83 -27.25 38.52 4.22
CA PHE A 83 -25.96 37.83 4.22
C PHE A 83 -25.66 37.08 5.53
N LEU A 84 -26.06 37.63 6.69
CA LEU A 84 -25.83 36.95 7.97
C LEU A 84 -26.72 35.72 8.08
N SER A 85 -27.97 35.80 7.63
CA SER A 85 -28.97 34.72 7.64
C SER A 85 -28.58 33.61 6.67
N MET A 86 -28.05 33.97 5.50
CA MET A 86 -27.44 33.01 4.57
C MET A 86 -26.28 32.26 5.24
N ARG A 87 -25.35 32.96 5.88
CA ARG A 87 -24.23 32.31 6.59
C ARG A 87 -24.71 31.42 7.74
N ALA A 88 -25.65 31.89 8.55
CA ALA A 88 -26.22 31.11 9.65
C ALA A 88 -26.93 29.84 9.13
N TYR A 89 -27.65 29.96 8.02
CA TYR A 89 -28.31 28.83 7.35
C TYR A 89 -27.28 27.80 6.82
N ILE A 90 -26.21 28.24 6.18
CA ILE A 90 -25.12 27.39 5.69
C ILE A 90 -24.44 26.65 6.86
N VAL A 91 -24.09 27.36 7.93
CA VAL A 91 -23.46 26.76 9.12
C VAL A 91 -24.39 25.75 9.79
N TYR A 92 -25.68 26.07 9.93
CA TYR A 92 -26.68 25.18 10.50
C TYR A 92 -26.87 23.91 9.63
N ARG A 93 -26.93 24.07 8.30
CA ARG A 93 -26.97 22.95 7.33
C ARG A 93 -25.77 22.03 7.51
N GLU A 94 -24.58 22.61 7.64
CA GLU A 94 -23.33 21.87 7.81
C GLU A 94 -23.30 21.13 9.15
N GLN A 95 -23.67 21.79 10.26
CA GLN A 95 -23.77 21.18 11.59
C GLN A 95 -24.80 20.04 11.63
N HIS A 96 -26.01 20.24 11.07
CA HIS A 96 -27.01 19.18 10.99
C HIS A 96 -26.62 18.08 10.00
N GLY A 97 -25.86 18.41 8.95
CA GLY A 97 -25.24 17.45 8.06
C GLY A 97 -24.27 16.55 8.82
N ARG A 98 -23.40 17.16 9.65
CA ARG A 98 -22.43 16.49 10.51
C ARG A 98 -23.11 15.61 11.57
N LEU A 99 -24.05 16.16 12.35
CA LEU A 99 -24.81 15.40 13.36
C LEU A 99 -25.56 14.19 12.78
N ARG A 100 -26.02 14.26 11.52
CA ARG A 100 -26.64 13.12 10.83
C ARG A 100 -25.61 12.11 10.32
N ARG A 101 -24.42 12.56 9.89
CA ARG A 101 -23.29 11.68 9.59
C ARG A 101 -22.87 10.96 10.86
N ASP A 102 -22.61 11.68 11.96
CA ASP A 102 -22.26 11.13 13.27
C ASP A 102 -23.24 10.04 13.74
N ARG A 103 -24.54 10.20 13.46
CA ARG A 103 -25.58 9.22 13.80
C ARG A 103 -25.62 7.99 12.87
N LYS A 104 -25.04 8.08 11.67
CA LYS A 104 -24.83 6.98 10.71
C LYS A 104 -23.45 6.31 10.92
N THR A 105 -22.48 7.03 11.46
CA THR A 105 -21.13 6.57 11.87
C THR A 105 -21.15 5.84 13.22
N LEU A 106 -22.28 5.26 13.63
CA LEU A 106 -22.29 4.34 14.74
C LEU A 106 -21.86 2.98 14.20
N VAL A 107 -20.56 2.71 14.22
CA VAL A 107 -20.08 1.32 14.22
C VAL A 107 -20.82 0.65 15.37
N GLU A 108 -21.67 -0.34 15.09
CA GLU A 108 -22.29 -1.13 16.14
C GLU A 108 -21.16 -1.90 16.84
N VAL A 109 -20.67 -1.32 17.94
CA VAL A 109 -19.52 -1.83 18.68
C VAL A 109 -19.74 -3.28 19.09
N ALA A 110 -20.97 -3.62 19.51
CA ALA A 110 -21.35 -4.99 19.84
C ALA A 110 -21.20 -5.94 18.64
N THR A 111 -21.71 -5.55 17.47
CA THR A 111 -21.64 -6.34 16.23
C THR A 111 -20.18 -6.54 15.79
N SER A 112 -19.37 -5.48 15.80
CA SER A 112 -17.94 -5.58 15.42
C SER A 112 -17.11 -6.45 16.37
N MET A 113 -17.46 -6.45 17.66
CA MET A 113 -16.83 -7.31 18.66
C MET A 113 -17.25 -8.77 18.49
N ASN A 114 -18.55 -9.03 18.36
CA ASN A 114 -19.11 -10.38 18.25
C ASN A 114 -18.66 -11.05 16.94
N GLU A 115 -18.70 -10.35 15.79
CA GLU A 115 -18.21 -10.86 14.49
C GLU A 115 -16.78 -11.41 14.58
N TYR A 116 -15.90 -10.75 15.35
CA TYR A 116 -14.52 -11.21 15.52
C TYR A 116 -14.43 -12.39 16.50
N LEU A 117 -15.16 -12.33 17.61
CA LEU A 117 -15.19 -13.41 18.61
C LEU A 117 -15.75 -14.72 18.05
N ASP A 118 -16.77 -14.61 17.20
CA ASP A 118 -17.44 -15.73 16.54
C ASP A 118 -16.72 -16.18 15.24
N ARG A 119 -15.67 -15.45 14.82
CA ARG A 119 -14.86 -15.71 13.61
C ARG A 119 -15.65 -15.67 12.29
N GLU A 120 -16.70 -14.86 12.24
CA GLU A 120 -17.59 -14.74 11.08
C GLU A 120 -17.07 -13.77 10.00
N ASP A 121 -16.16 -12.86 10.37
CA ASP A 121 -15.60 -11.87 9.44
C ASP A 121 -14.43 -12.44 8.62
N TRP A 122 -14.62 -12.55 7.30
CA TRP A 122 -13.58 -12.97 6.36
C TRP A 122 -12.31 -12.12 6.42
N ARG A 123 -12.40 -10.85 6.88
CA ARG A 123 -11.23 -9.97 7.05
C ARG A 123 -10.24 -10.50 8.10
N VAL A 124 -10.70 -11.35 9.02
CA VAL A 124 -9.83 -12.06 9.97
C VAL A 124 -8.87 -13.01 9.25
N GLN A 125 -9.22 -13.47 8.04
CA GLN A 125 -8.34 -14.30 7.20
C GLN A 125 -7.55 -13.48 6.16
N ALA A 126 -7.87 -12.20 5.95
CA ALA A 126 -7.23 -11.38 4.92
C ALA A 126 -5.78 -10.99 5.27
N ASN A 127 -5.45 -10.90 6.56
CA ASN A 127 -4.09 -10.67 7.05
C ASN A 127 -3.54 -11.96 7.65
N ALA A 128 -2.77 -12.75 6.88
CA ALA A 128 -2.17 -14.00 7.36
C ALA A 128 -1.28 -13.83 8.61
N ASN A 129 -0.79 -12.60 8.85
CA ASN A 129 0.02 -12.23 10.00
C ASN A 129 -0.80 -11.91 11.27
N GLN A 130 -2.15 -11.89 11.23
CA GLN A 130 -3.01 -11.67 12.40
C GLN A 130 -3.74 -12.96 12.79
N GLY A 131 -3.23 -13.64 13.82
CA GLY A 131 -3.95 -14.75 14.45
C GLY A 131 -5.10 -14.29 15.34
N TYR A 132 -6.10 -15.16 15.55
CA TYR A 132 -7.17 -14.95 16.53
C TYR A 132 -6.60 -14.70 17.93
N SER A 133 -6.81 -13.49 18.45
CA SER A 133 -6.17 -13.02 19.67
C SER A 133 -6.81 -11.73 20.19
N LEU A 134 -6.47 -11.34 21.42
CA LEU A 134 -6.86 -10.05 21.96
C LEU A 134 -6.28 -8.87 21.16
N GLY A 135 -5.02 -8.97 20.74
CA GLY A 135 -4.37 -7.93 19.92
C GLY A 135 -5.07 -7.75 18.57
N GLY A 136 -5.41 -8.87 17.91
CA GLY A 136 -6.15 -8.86 16.65
C GLY A 136 -7.57 -8.29 16.81
N LEU A 137 -8.26 -8.55 17.93
CA LEU A 137 -9.56 -7.95 18.23
C LEU A 137 -9.46 -6.42 18.32
N VAL A 138 -8.48 -5.91 19.09
CA VAL A 138 -8.26 -4.46 19.26
C VAL A 138 -8.00 -3.81 17.90
N LEU A 139 -7.10 -4.37 17.09
CA LEU A 139 -6.76 -3.86 15.76
C LEU A 139 -7.97 -3.88 14.81
N ASN A 140 -8.77 -4.95 14.81
CA ASN A 140 -9.95 -5.04 13.95
C ASN A 140 -10.99 -3.96 14.28
N VAL A 141 -11.28 -3.77 15.57
CA VAL A 141 -12.27 -2.77 16.02
C VAL A 141 -11.77 -1.35 15.76
N SER A 142 -10.52 -1.03 16.14
CA SER A 142 -9.94 0.28 15.86
C SER A 142 -9.86 0.55 14.36
N GLY A 143 -9.50 -0.46 13.57
CA GLY A 143 -9.40 -0.35 12.12
C GLY A 143 -10.75 -0.02 11.45
N LYS A 144 -11.83 -0.69 11.86
CA LYS A 144 -13.19 -0.39 11.36
C LYS A 144 -13.61 1.05 11.69
N VAL A 145 -13.28 1.55 12.88
CA VAL A 145 -13.60 2.93 13.29
C VAL A 145 -12.79 3.94 12.48
N THR A 146 -11.47 3.76 12.38
CA THR A 146 -10.58 4.65 11.63
C THR A 146 -10.95 4.70 10.15
N ALA A 147 -11.30 3.56 9.55
CA ALA A 147 -11.67 3.52 8.14
C ALA A 147 -12.94 4.31 7.83
N ASN A 148 -13.95 4.25 8.70
CA ASN A 148 -15.15 5.07 8.53
C ASN A 148 -14.87 6.56 8.77
N TYR A 149 -14.01 6.91 9.73
CA TYR A 149 -13.57 8.29 9.92
C TYR A 149 -12.92 8.86 8.65
N TRP A 150 -12.01 8.11 8.01
CA TRP A 150 -11.45 8.50 6.72
C TRP A 150 -12.54 8.73 5.66
N LEU A 151 -13.45 7.77 5.49
CA LEU A 151 -14.42 7.78 4.40
C LEU A 151 -15.57 8.78 4.58
N ASP A 152 -15.94 9.11 5.83
CA ASP A 152 -17.11 9.94 6.13
C ASP A 152 -16.76 11.36 6.58
N GLU A 153 -15.61 11.54 7.25
CA GLU A 153 -15.21 12.84 7.81
C GLU A 153 -14.02 13.47 7.09
N VAL A 154 -13.11 12.68 6.50
CA VAL A 154 -11.93 13.22 5.82
C VAL A 154 -12.12 13.34 4.30
N TYR A 155 -12.62 12.28 3.67
CA TYR A 155 -12.79 12.24 2.22
C TYR A 155 -14.13 12.81 1.77
N SER A 156 -14.17 13.25 0.50
CA SER A 156 -15.43 13.64 -0.13
C SER A 156 -16.36 12.42 -0.25
N GLN A 157 -17.68 12.67 -0.28
CA GLN A 157 -18.67 11.60 -0.45
C GLN A 157 -18.44 10.79 -1.73
N GLN A 158 -17.97 11.44 -2.79
CA GLN A 158 -17.67 10.78 -4.06
C GLN A 158 -16.53 9.77 -3.91
N ILE A 159 -15.42 10.16 -3.28
CA ILE A 159 -14.28 9.27 -3.00
C ILE A 159 -14.71 8.13 -2.08
N GLY A 160 -15.41 8.46 -0.98
CA GLY A 160 -15.90 7.48 -0.02
C GLY A 160 -16.85 6.45 -0.67
N ARG A 161 -17.71 6.91 -1.59
CA ARG A 161 -18.61 6.06 -2.37
C ARG A 161 -17.84 5.16 -3.34
N ALA A 162 -16.90 5.72 -4.11
CA ALA A 162 -16.09 4.96 -5.06
C ALA A 162 -15.32 3.82 -4.38
N HIS A 163 -14.77 4.07 -3.17
CA HIS A 163 -14.19 3.02 -2.34
C HIS A 163 -15.24 1.95 -1.98
N ARG A 164 -16.36 2.34 -1.37
CA ARG A 164 -17.40 1.42 -0.87
C ARG A 164 -18.07 0.60 -1.96
N GLU A 165 -18.28 1.20 -3.13
CA GLU A 165 -18.81 0.54 -4.32
C GLU A 165 -17.75 -0.23 -5.10
N ALA A 166 -16.49 -0.18 -4.65
CA ALA A 166 -15.36 -0.94 -5.16
C ALA A 166 -14.88 -0.52 -6.58
N ASP A 167 -15.25 0.68 -7.04
CA ASP A 167 -14.72 1.28 -8.28
C ASP A 167 -13.20 1.48 -8.18
N LEU A 168 -12.76 1.85 -6.98
CA LEU A 168 -11.37 1.90 -6.55
C LEU A 168 -11.25 1.35 -5.13
N HIS A 169 -10.02 1.14 -4.68
CA HIS A 169 -9.71 0.75 -3.32
C HIS A 169 -8.62 1.67 -2.77
N ILE A 170 -8.91 2.27 -1.62
CA ILE A 170 -7.94 3.09 -0.88
C ILE A 170 -7.38 2.15 0.19
N HIS A 171 -6.09 1.92 0.16
CA HIS A 171 -5.42 0.97 1.05
C HIS A 171 -5.20 1.58 2.45
N ASP A 172 -5.12 0.68 3.44
CA ASP A 172 -4.72 0.97 4.83
C ASP A 172 -5.53 2.08 5.51
N LEU A 173 -6.85 2.07 5.29
CA LEU A 173 -7.78 2.97 5.97
C LEU A 173 -7.96 2.62 7.46
N ASP A 174 -7.48 1.47 7.91
CA ASP A 174 -7.51 1.04 9.31
C ASP A 174 -6.54 1.84 10.21
N MET A 175 -5.58 2.57 9.63
CA MET A 175 -4.70 3.49 10.35
C MET A 175 -4.84 4.93 9.85
N LEU A 176 -4.80 5.89 10.79
CA LEU A 176 -4.69 7.32 10.48
C LEU A 176 -3.21 7.63 10.29
N ALA A 177 -2.61 7.13 9.22
CA ALA A 177 -1.17 7.18 8.97
C ALA A 177 -0.86 7.18 7.46
N GLY A 178 0.41 7.42 7.10
CA GLY A 178 0.92 7.11 5.77
C GLY A 178 1.01 5.60 5.52
N TYR A 179 1.27 5.20 4.27
CA TYR A 179 1.38 3.79 3.90
C TYR A 179 2.72 3.20 4.32
N CYS A 180 3.81 3.47 3.61
CA CYS A 180 5.10 2.83 3.87
C CYS A 180 6.26 3.84 3.85
N ALA A 181 7.35 3.51 4.54
CA ALA A 181 8.52 4.38 4.64
C ALA A 181 9.85 3.58 4.60
N GLY A 182 10.80 4.10 3.82
CA GLY A 182 12.21 3.76 3.90
C GLY A 182 12.95 4.78 4.77
N TRP A 183 13.95 4.30 5.50
CA TRP A 183 14.67 5.08 6.48
C TRP A 183 16.16 5.08 6.19
N SER A 184 16.81 6.22 6.44
CA SER A 184 18.26 6.32 6.36
C SER A 184 18.89 5.58 7.53
N LEU A 185 19.38 4.36 7.26
CA LEU A 185 20.14 3.57 8.24
C LEU A 185 21.37 4.35 8.71
N ARG A 186 22.05 5.06 7.79
CA ARG A 186 23.16 5.96 8.13
C ARG A 186 22.76 6.98 9.19
N SER A 187 21.63 7.66 9.02
CA SER A 187 21.18 8.68 9.98
C SER A 187 20.95 8.07 11.37
N LEU A 188 20.30 6.90 11.43
CA LEU A 188 20.13 6.17 12.69
C LEU A 188 21.48 5.78 13.33
N LEU A 189 22.44 5.30 12.55
CA LEU A 189 23.75 4.89 13.05
C LEU A 189 24.63 6.08 13.47
N HIS A 190 24.52 7.23 12.80
CA HIS A 190 25.30 8.43 13.09
C HIS A 190 24.75 9.24 14.26
N GLU A 191 23.42 9.26 14.45
CA GLU A 191 22.76 10.08 15.46
C GLU A 191 22.28 9.26 16.66
N GLY A 192 21.87 8.00 16.43
CA GLY A 192 21.18 7.16 17.40
C GLY A 192 19.66 7.37 17.40
N LEU A 193 18.96 6.59 18.23
CA LEU A 193 17.51 6.69 18.45
C LEU A 193 17.18 7.82 19.46
N ASN A 194 16.97 9.06 19.02
CA ASN A 194 16.86 10.25 19.90
C ASN A 194 15.91 11.34 19.36
N GLY A 195 15.82 12.47 20.08
CA GLY A 195 15.22 13.71 19.60
C GLY A 195 13.71 13.79 19.71
N VAL A 196 13.10 12.91 20.52
CA VAL A 196 11.66 12.92 20.81
C VAL A 196 11.42 13.35 22.26
N PRO A 197 10.77 14.50 22.50
CA PRO A 197 10.53 15.02 23.85
C PRO A 197 9.83 14.02 24.78
N GLY A 198 10.36 13.87 26.00
CA GLY A 198 9.76 13.01 27.03
C GLY A 198 9.92 11.51 26.79
N ARG A 199 10.76 11.11 25.82
CA ARG A 199 11.11 9.70 25.55
C ARG A 199 12.56 9.43 25.92
N VAL A 200 12.88 8.16 26.14
CA VAL A 200 14.27 7.72 26.33
C VAL A 200 15.00 7.87 25.00
N GLU A 201 16.22 8.38 25.07
CA GLU A 201 17.08 8.60 23.91
C GLU A 201 18.31 7.70 24.00
N ALA A 202 18.76 7.22 22.84
CA ALA A 202 20.01 6.51 22.66
C ALA A 202 20.94 7.36 21.77
N GLY A 203 22.18 7.51 22.19
CA GLY A 203 23.23 8.09 21.34
C GLY A 203 23.66 7.11 20.23
N PRO A 204 24.59 7.54 19.36
CA PRO A 204 25.07 6.71 18.26
C PRO A 204 25.63 5.37 18.77
N PRO A 205 25.23 4.23 18.20
CA PRO A 205 25.74 2.92 18.62
C PRO A 205 27.26 2.83 18.42
N LYS A 206 27.94 2.11 19.34
CA LYS A 206 29.40 1.95 19.31
C LYS A 206 29.87 0.55 18.88
N HIS A 207 28.96 -0.42 18.94
CA HIS A 207 29.19 -1.85 18.67
C HIS A 207 28.05 -2.42 17.82
N LEU A 208 28.32 -3.51 17.10
CA LEU A 208 27.34 -4.16 16.21
C LEU A 208 26.04 -4.52 16.94
N SER A 209 26.12 -5.08 18.14
CA SER A 209 24.94 -5.44 18.95
C SER A 209 24.08 -4.23 19.29
N SER A 210 24.70 -3.11 19.69
CA SER A 210 23.99 -1.86 19.97
C SER A 210 23.36 -1.24 18.71
N ALA A 211 24.01 -1.38 17.54
CA ALA A 211 23.46 -0.91 16.27
C ALA A 211 22.20 -1.71 15.89
N LEU A 212 22.29 -3.04 15.89
CA LEU A 212 21.16 -3.93 15.60
C LEU A 212 20.02 -3.75 16.62
N GLY A 213 20.33 -3.61 17.91
CA GLY A 213 19.33 -3.35 18.95
C GLY A 213 18.59 -2.01 18.75
N GLN A 214 19.31 -0.95 18.35
CA GLN A 214 18.66 0.31 17.99
C GLN A 214 17.81 0.19 16.72
N MET A 215 18.23 -0.59 15.72
CA MET A 215 17.42 -0.86 14.52
C MET A 215 16.11 -1.58 14.83
N VAL A 216 16.14 -2.59 15.71
CA VAL A 216 14.94 -3.29 16.19
C VAL A 216 13.99 -2.31 16.88
N ASN A 217 14.51 -1.50 17.82
CA ASN A 217 13.71 -0.51 18.53
C ASN A 217 13.13 0.54 17.58
N PHE A 218 13.90 0.97 16.58
CA PHE A 218 13.49 1.95 15.59
C PHE A 218 12.34 1.43 14.73
N LEU A 219 12.52 0.26 14.07
CA LEU A 219 11.49 -0.36 13.23
C LEU A 219 10.24 -0.73 14.04
N GLY A 220 10.44 -1.27 15.24
CA GLY A 220 9.36 -1.61 16.16
C GLY A 220 8.62 -0.40 16.73
N THR A 221 9.22 0.78 16.76
CA THR A 221 8.54 2.03 17.12
C THR A 221 7.75 2.57 15.94
N LEU A 222 8.38 2.66 14.77
CA LEU A 222 7.78 3.30 13.58
C LEU A 222 6.67 2.49 12.92
N GLN A 223 6.59 1.17 13.15
CA GLN A 223 5.40 0.39 12.80
C GLN A 223 4.11 0.92 13.44
N ASN A 224 4.20 1.73 14.51
CA ASN A 224 3.01 2.33 15.15
C ASN A 224 2.63 3.68 14.55
N GLU A 225 3.47 4.26 13.68
CA GLU A 225 3.21 5.56 13.02
C GLU A 225 2.95 5.42 11.51
N TRP A 226 3.08 4.21 10.96
CA TRP A 226 2.91 3.87 9.55
C TRP A 226 2.17 2.54 9.41
N ALA A 227 1.38 2.38 8.35
CA ALA A 227 0.53 1.19 8.20
C ALA A 227 1.25 -0.02 7.58
N GLY A 228 2.20 0.25 6.68
CA GLY A 228 2.86 -0.74 5.84
C GLY A 228 4.35 -0.89 6.14
N ALA A 229 5.06 -1.40 5.14
CA ALA A 229 6.45 -1.83 5.28
C ALA A 229 7.42 -0.72 5.70
N GLN A 230 8.37 -1.09 6.54
CA GLN A 230 9.48 -0.26 7.01
C GLN A 230 10.79 -0.83 6.46
N ALA A 231 11.59 -0.01 5.78
CA ALA A 231 12.77 -0.51 5.06
C ALA A 231 14.06 0.19 5.48
N PHE A 232 15.14 -0.59 5.53
CA PHE A 232 16.51 -0.08 5.49
C PHE A 232 17.21 -0.60 4.24
N SER A 233 18.06 0.26 3.64
CA SER A 233 18.91 -0.12 2.51
C SER A 233 20.39 -0.09 2.90
N SER A 234 21.22 -0.75 2.10
CA SER A 234 22.66 -0.87 2.32
C SER A 234 23.00 -1.48 3.70
N PHE A 235 22.24 -2.51 4.10
CA PHE A 235 22.35 -3.13 5.43
C PHE A 235 23.75 -3.70 5.69
N ASP A 236 24.29 -4.44 4.73
CA ASP A 236 25.63 -5.02 4.79
C ASP A 236 26.71 -3.95 4.75
N THR A 237 26.62 -2.98 3.84
CA THR A 237 27.59 -1.88 3.73
C THR A 237 27.66 -1.04 5.01
N TYR A 238 26.51 -0.64 5.57
CA TYR A 238 26.48 0.26 6.73
C TYR A 238 26.84 -0.42 8.05
N LEU A 239 26.71 -1.75 8.16
CA LEU A 239 27.06 -2.50 9.37
C LEU A 239 28.48 -3.08 9.33
N ALA A 240 29.09 -3.25 8.15
CA ALA A 240 30.46 -3.73 8.00
C ALA A 240 31.52 -2.97 8.84
N PRO A 241 31.45 -1.63 9.03
CA PRO A 241 32.40 -0.90 9.87
C PRO A 241 32.49 -1.41 11.31
N TYR A 242 31.36 -1.84 11.89
CA TYR A 242 31.31 -2.34 13.27
C TYR A 242 32.02 -3.69 13.41
N VAL A 243 31.94 -4.53 12.38
CA VAL A 243 32.65 -5.82 12.33
C VAL A 243 34.16 -5.61 12.30
N ARG A 244 34.65 -4.68 11.45
CA ARG A 244 36.07 -4.31 11.34
C ARG A 244 36.59 -3.72 12.65
N LYS A 245 35.90 -2.71 13.18
CA LYS A 245 36.32 -1.96 14.37
C LYS A 245 36.51 -2.87 15.58
N ASP A 246 35.53 -3.73 15.84
CA ASP A 246 35.55 -4.63 16.99
C ASP A 246 36.28 -5.95 16.70
N GLN A 247 36.80 -6.14 15.47
CA GLN A 247 37.47 -7.36 15.00
C GLN A 247 36.64 -8.62 15.25
N LEU A 248 35.35 -8.54 14.95
CA LEU A 248 34.40 -9.61 15.29
C LEU A 248 34.66 -10.87 14.48
N SER A 249 34.63 -12.00 15.18
CA SER A 249 34.67 -13.32 14.56
C SER A 249 33.32 -13.67 13.93
N TYR A 250 33.34 -14.62 12.99
CA TYR A 250 32.10 -15.09 12.35
C TYR A 250 31.01 -15.56 13.34
N PRO A 251 31.32 -16.35 14.40
CA PRO A 251 30.33 -16.73 15.41
C PRO A 251 29.65 -15.54 16.09
N GLU A 252 30.41 -14.46 16.38
CA GLU A 252 29.88 -13.25 17.02
C GLU A 252 28.95 -12.47 16.07
N VAL A 253 29.36 -12.31 14.80
CA VAL A 253 28.52 -11.70 13.76
C VAL A 253 27.23 -12.51 13.56
N ARG A 254 27.34 -13.83 13.45
CA ARG A 254 26.19 -14.74 13.30
C ARG A 254 25.25 -14.67 14.48
N GLN A 255 25.76 -14.62 15.70
CA GLN A 255 24.95 -14.49 16.91
C GLN A 255 24.19 -13.15 16.94
N ALA A 256 24.85 -12.05 16.59
CA ALA A 256 24.22 -10.72 16.57
C ALA A 256 23.12 -10.63 15.50
N VAL A 257 23.37 -11.14 14.30
CA VAL A 257 22.38 -11.20 13.21
C VAL A 257 21.21 -12.13 13.57
N GLN A 258 21.49 -13.26 14.23
CA GLN A 258 20.44 -14.15 14.74
C GLN A 258 19.53 -13.41 15.72
N GLU A 259 20.09 -12.75 16.73
CA GLU A 259 19.32 -11.97 17.70
C GLU A 259 18.44 -10.92 17.00
N PHE A 260 19.00 -10.21 16.03
CA PHE A 260 18.27 -9.22 15.24
C PHE A 260 17.07 -9.82 14.50
N ILE A 261 17.27 -10.90 13.73
CA ILE A 261 16.20 -11.53 12.94
C ILE A 261 15.09 -12.06 13.86
N TYR A 262 15.46 -12.72 14.97
CA TYR A 262 14.46 -13.22 15.92
C TYR A 262 13.62 -12.08 16.51
N ASN A 263 14.25 -10.98 16.93
CA ASN A 263 13.52 -9.86 17.51
C ASN A 263 12.58 -9.17 16.52
N LEU A 264 12.88 -9.17 15.21
CA LEU A 264 11.96 -8.66 14.18
C LEU A 264 10.76 -9.60 13.90
N ASN A 265 10.84 -10.87 14.29
CA ASN A 265 9.76 -11.84 14.10
C ASN A 265 8.98 -12.12 15.40
N VAL A 266 9.14 -11.28 16.44
CA VAL A 266 8.35 -11.35 17.67
C VAL A 266 7.35 -10.19 17.71
N PRO A 267 6.03 -10.45 17.87
CA PRO A 267 5.01 -9.40 17.92
C PRO A 267 5.11 -8.55 19.20
N SER A 268 4.68 -7.28 19.13
CA SER A 268 4.76 -6.31 20.24
C SER A 268 3.39 -5.96 20.86
N ARG A 269 3.40 -5.11 21.91
CA ARG A 269 2.35 -4.97 22.94
C ARG A 269 0.94 -4.57 22.46
N TRP A 270 0.77 -4.11 21.21
CA TRP A 270 -0.54 -3.71 20.65
C TRP A 270 -0.95 -4.44 19.36
N GLY A 271 -0.16 -5.41 18.87
CA GLY A 271 -0.49 -6.04 17.61
C GLY A 271 0.18 -7.38 17.46
N THR A 272 -0.62 -8.39 17.18
CA THR A 272 -0.18 -9.75 16.83
C THR A 272 0.66 -9.86 15.57
N GLN A 273 0.91 -8.75 14.90
CA GLN A 273 1.76 -8.69 13.72
C GLN A 273 3.19 -8.34 14.12
N THR A 274 4.11 -9.08 13.53
CA THR A 274 5.51 -8.71 13.45
C THR A 274 5.67 -7.48 12.54
N PRO A 275 6.62 -6.58 12.83
CA PRO A 275 6.91 -5.45 11.94
C PRO A 275 7.15 -5.93 10.50
N PHE A 276 6.36 -5.42 9.54
CA PHE A 276 6.63 -5.66 8.13
C PHE A 276 7.92 -4.92 7.78
N THR A 277 9.00 -5.68 7.64
CA THR A 277 10.34 -5.11 7.46
C THR A 277 11.01 -5.63 6.19
N ASN A 278 11.75 -4.74 5.52
CA ASN A 278 12.54 -5.05 4.34
C ASN A 278 13.98 -4.61 4.54
N LEU A 279 14.93 -5.42 4.07
CA LEU A 279 16.35 -5.08 4.04
C LEU A 279 16.90 -5.22 2.64
N THR A 280 17.59 -4.20 2.16
CA THR A 280 18.36 -4.24 0.92
C THR A 280 19.84 -4.50 1.22
N PHE A 281 20.43 -5.42 0.48
CA PHE A 281 21.84 -5.81 0.55
C PHE A 281 22.53 -5.39 -0.74
N ASP A 282 23.63 -4.65 -0.61
CA ASP A 282 24.39 -4.18 -1.76
C ASP A 282 25.24 -5.28 -2.38
N TRP A 283 25.70 -6.24 -1.56
CA TRP A 283 26.65 -7.32 -1.90
C TRP A 283 28.07 -6.82 -2.24
N VAL A 284 28.18 -5.83 -3.12
CA VAL A 284 29.40 -5.10 -3.46
C VAL A 284 29.22 -3.65 -3.05
N CYS A 285 30.22 -3.06 -2.39
CA CYS A 285 30.14 -1.67 -1.94
C CYS A 285 29.79 -0.72 -3.12
N PRO A 286 28.67 0.02 -3.05
CA PRO A 286 28.25 0.94 -4.10
C PRO A 286 29.29 2.04 -4.34
N GLU A 287 29.46 2.44 -5.61
CA GLU A 287 30.49 3.38 -6.04
C GLU A 287 30.51 4.69 -5.24
N ASP A 288 29.34 5.28 -5.01
CA ASP A 288 29.21 6.55 -4.29
C ASP A 288 29.46 6.43 -2.78
N LEU A 289 29.50 5.21 -2.23
CA LEU A 289 29.86 4.95 -0.83
C LEU A 289 31.35 4.61 -0.68
N ARG A 290 32.03 4.11 -1.71
CA ARG A 290 33.38 3.53 -1.62
C ARG A 290 34.39 4.44 -0.94
N GLU A 291 34.42 5.72 -1.30
CA GLU A 291 35.39 6.70 -0.78
C GLU A 291 34.98 7.32 0.56
N GLN A 292 33.75 7.06 1.02
CA GLN A 292 33.25 7.66 2.24
C GLN A 292 33.81 6.95 3.47
N VAL A 293 34.10 7.74 4.51
CA VAL A 293 34.60 7.24 5.79
C VAL A 293 33.41 7.00 6.74
N PRO A 294 33.26 5.79 7.31
CA PRO A 294 32.23 5.53 8.29
C PRO A 294 32.53 6.26 9.61
N VAL A 295 31.47 6.70 10.28
CA VAL A 295 31.54 7.29 11.62
C VAL A 295 30.89 6.34 12.61
N ILE A 296 31.61 5.95 13.66
CA ILE A 296 31.08 5.09 14.74
C ILE A 296 31.20 5.84 16.06
N GLY A 297 30.08 6.01 16.78
CA GLY A 297 30.11 6.65 18.09
C GLY A 297 30.60 8.11 18.08
N GLY A 298 30.51 8.79 16.93
CA GLY A 298 31.01 10.15 16.72
C GLY A 298 32.47 10.26 16.27
N GLU A 299 33.15 9.13 16.03
CA GLU A 299 34.55 9.08 15.60
C GLU A 299 34.66 8.57 14.16
N GLU A 300 35.43 9.25 13.32
CA GLU A 300 35.77 8.77 11.97
C GLU A 300 36.69 7.55 12.05
N MET A 301 36.39 6.52 11.25
CA MET A 301 37.18 5.31 11.22
C MET A 301 38.39 5.46 10.29
N PRO A 302 39.49 4.72 10.53
CA PRO A 302 40.73 4.83 9.73
C PRO A 302 40.65 4.06 8.39
N PHE A 303 39.45 3.85 7.84
CA PHE A 303 39.19 3.08 6.62
C PHE A 303 37.94 3.63 5.92
N ALA A 304 37.79 3.39 4.63
CA ALA A 304 36.60 3.77 3.87
C ALA A 304 35.64 2.59 3.70
N TYR A 305 34.39 2.83 3.28
CA TYR A 305 33.44 1.74 3.03
C TYR A 305 33.93 0.78 1.93
N GLY A 306 34.64 1.29 0.92
CA GLY A 306 35.21 0.48 -0.15
C GLY A 306 36.24 -0.56 0.31
N ASP A 307 36.82 -0.37 1.50
CA ASP A 307 37.77 -1.32 2.08
C ASP A 307 37.08 -2.53 2.74
N LEU A 308 35.76 -2.49 2.97
CA LEU A 308 35.02 -3.38 3.89
C LEU A 308 34.38 -4.61 3.25
N GLN A 309 34.83 -5.03 2.06
CA GLN A 309 34.23 -6.16 1.35
C GLN A 309 34.24 -7.46 2.18
N ALA A 310 35.32 -7.74 2.91
CA ALA A 310 35.42 -8.95 3.74
C ALA A 310 34.40 -8.95 4.89
N GLU A 311 34.16 -7.79 5.51
CA GLU A 311 33.16 -7.62 6.57
C GLU A 311 31.73 -7.71 6.04
N MET A 312 31.47 -7.14 4.85
CA MET A 312 30.19 -7.29 4.16
C MET A 312 29.91 -8.77 3.85
N GLU A 313 30.91 -9.54 3.43
CA GLU A 313 30.79 -10.98 3.18
C GLU A 313 30.44 -11.76 4.46
N LEU A 314 31.02 -11.39 5.61
CA LEU A 314 30.69 -12.02 6.91
C LEU A 314 29.23 -11.77 7.30
N ILE A 315 28.73 -10.54 7.12
CA ILE A 315 27.34 -10.17 7.40
C ILE A 315 26.39 -10.93 6.48
N ASN A 316 26.68 -10.95 5.18
CA ASN A 316 25.87 -11.67 4.19
C ASN A 316 25.80 -13.16 4.49
N ARG A 317 26.95 -13.78 4.79
CA ARG A 317 27.01 -15.18 5.21
C ARG A 317 26.16 -15.45 6.45
N ALA A 318 26.32 -14.63 7.49
CA ALA A 318 25.57 -14.75 8.73
C ALA A 318 24.06 -14.65 8.51
N TYR A 319 23.63 -13.67 7.72
CA TYR A 319 22.22 -13.46 7.40
C TYR A 319 21.61 -14.64 6.65
N ILE A 320 22.27 -15.10 5.58
CA ILE A 320 21.81 -16.24 4.77
C ILE A 320 21.74 -17.51 5.63
N GLU A 321 22.78 -17.81 6.43
CA GLU A 321 22.79 -19.01 7.27
C GLU A 321 21.71 -18.98 8.37
N VAL A 322 21.37 -17.81 8.92
CA VAL A 322 20.27 -17.68 9.89
C VAL A 322 18.91 -17.87 9.22
N MET A 323 18.67 -17.22 8.08
CA MET A 323 17.42 -17.35 7.33
C MET A 323 17.21 -18.79 6.85
N GLN A 324 18.26 -19.47 6.41
CA GLN A 324 18.22 -20.86 5.96
C GLN A 324 17.96 -21.85 7.11
N ALA A 325 18.52 -21.59 8.30
CA ALA A 325 18.31 -22.40 9.48
C ALA A 325 16.86 -22.31 10.00
N GLY A 326 16.24 -21.13 9.90
CA GLY A 326 14.89 -20.89 10.39
C GLY A 326 14.79 -20.80 11.92
N ASP A 327 13.55 -20.89 12.41
CA ASP A 327 13.26 -20.86 13.84
C ASP A 327 13.65 -22.18 14.56
N ALA A 328 13.36 -22.28 15.86
CA ALA A 328 13.67 -23.48 16.66
C ALA A 328 13.02 -24.79 16.12
N LYS A 329 12.04 -24.69 15.22
CA LYS A 329 11.38 -25.82 14.55
C LYS A 329 11.77 -25.94 13.07
N GLY A 330 12.74 -25.15 12.60
CA GLY A 330 13.17 -25.10 11.21
C GLY A 330 12.16 -24.43 10.27
N ARG A 331 11.26 -23.59 10.80
CA ARG A 331 10.33 -22.80 9.98
C ARG A 331 11.04 -21.57 9.45
N VAL A 332 10.78 -21.23 8.19
CA VAL A 332 11.38 -20.05 7.55
C VAL A 332 10.88 -18.77 8.23
N PHE A 333 11.74 -17.77 8.35
CA PHE A 333 11.35 -16.44 8.80
C PHE A 333 10.67 -15.68 7.66
N THR A 334 9.56 -15.02 7.98
CA THR A 334 8.87 -14.14 7.03
C THR A 334 9.59 -12.80 6.89
N PHE A 335 10.12 -12.28 8.00
CA PHE A 335 10.77 -10.97 8.05
C PHE A 335 12.21 -11.05 8.58
N PRO A 336 13.03 -10.01 8.35
CA PRO A 336 12.82 -9.02 7.30
C PRO A 336 12.91 -9.68 5.92
N ILE A 337 12.15 -9.18 4.95
CA ILE A 337 12.22 -9.67 3.57
C ILE A 337 13.53 -9.17 2.95
N PRO A 338 14.46 -10.06 2.58
CA PRO A 338 15.72 -9.66 1.98
C PRO A 338 15.57 -9.35 0.49
N THR A 339 16.25 -8.30 0.04
CA THR A 339 16.41 -7.94 -1.36
C THR A 339 17.89 -7.78 -1.67
N TYR A 340 18.37 -8.47 -2.70
CA TYR A 340 19.77 -8.46 -3.11
C TYR A 340 19.95 -7.77 -4.45
N ASN A 341 20.91 -6.85 -4.50
CA ASN A 341 21.29 -6.15 -5.71
C ASN A 341 22.16 -7.05 -6.59
N ILE A 342 21.74 -7.29 -7.83
CA ILE A 342 22.52 -8.06 -8.82
C ILE A 342 23.13 -7.11 -9.84
N THR A 343 24.39 -6.77 -9.64
CA THR A 343 25.21 -5.89 -10.47
C THR A 343 26.16 -6.67 -11.38
N HIS A 344 26.80 -5.99 -12.34
CA HIS A 344 27.73 -6.62 -13.29
C HIS A 344 28.94 -7.28 -12.63
N ASP A 345 29.34 -6.80 -11.45
CA ASP A 345 30.45 -7.30 -10.64
C ASP A 345 30.01 -8.32 -9.57
N PHE A 346 28.75 -8.77 -9.59
CA PHE A 346 28.26 -9.80 -8.67
C PHE A 346 29.10 -11.10 -8.80
N PRO A 347 29.74 -11.59 -7.72
CA PRO A 347 30.63 -12.75 -7.74
C PRO A 347 29.82 -14.05 -7.73
N TRP A 348 29.30 -14.43 -8.90
CA TRP A 348 28.46 -15.61 -9.12
C TRP A 348 29.05 -16.93 -8.61
N ASP A 349 30.37 -17.04 -8.57
CA ASP A 349 31.09 -18.27 -8.22
C ASP A 349 31.66 -18.25 -6.79
N SER A 350 31.24 -17.30 -5.95
CA SER A 350 31.63 -17.25 -4.54
C SER A 350 30.85 -18.23 -3.66
N ASP A 351 31.47 -18.68 -2.56
CA ASP A 351 30.82 -19.52 -1.53
C ASP A 351 29.52 -18.88 -1.00
N ASN A 352 29.50 -17.56 -0.81
CA ASN A 352 28.30 -16.86 -0.37
C ASN A 352 27.20 -16.86 -1.44
N ALA A 353 27.55 -16.73 -2.73
CA ALA A 353 26.57 -16.85 -3.80
C ALA A 353 25.97 -18.27 -3.84
N ASP A 354 26.77 -19.31 -3.65
CA ASP A 354 26.24 -20.69 -3.54
C ASP A 354 25.21 -20.82 -2.42
N ARG A 355 25.49 -20.26 -1.24
CA ARG A 355 24.56 -20.25 -0.09
C ARG A 355 23.28 -19.47 -0.41
N LEU A 356 23.41 -18.31 -1.05
CA LEU A 356 22.27 -17.47 -1.44
C LEU A 356 21.31 -18.26 -2.34
N PHE A 357 21.85 -18.93 -3.36
CA PHE A 357 21.03 -19.70 -4.30
C PHE A 357 20.56 -21.04 -3.73
N GLU A 358 21.23 -21.60 -2.72
CA GLU A 358 20.69 -22.72 -1.95
C GLU A 358 19.46 -22.31 -1.14
N MET A 359 19.53 -21.17 -0.45
CA MET A 359 18.38 -20.58 0.26
C MET A 359 17.23 -20.26 -0.71
N THR A 360 17.55 -19.69 -1.88
CA THR A 360 16.57 -19.36 -2.92
C THR A 360 15.89 -20.60 -3.47
N ALA A 361 16.66 -21.62 -3.82
CA ALA A 361 16.14 -22.88 -4.35
C ALA A 361 15.13 -23.51 -3.39
N ARG A 362 15.41 -23.43 -2.08
CA ARG A 362 14.61 -24.05 -1.02
C ARG A 362 13.37 -23.24 -0.61
N TYR A 363 13.53 -21.93 -0.37
CA TYR A 363 12.49 -21.12 0.27
C TYR A 363 11.94 -19.99 -0.61
N GLY A 364 12.53 -19.75 -1.79
CA GLY A 364 12.13 -18.63 -2.65
C GLY A 364 12.56 -17.24 -2.15
N LEU A 365 13.40 -17.19 -1.12
CA LEU A 365 14.04 -15.97 -0.64
C LEU A 365 15.47 -15.92 -1.18
N PRO A 366 15.97 -14.76 -1.65
CA PRO A 366 15.42 -13.42 -1.51
C PRO A 366 14.65 -12.94 -2.75
N TYR A 367 14.31 -11.64 -2.76
CA TYR A 367 14.07 -10.92 -4.01
C TYR A 367 15.38 -10.47 -4.64
N PHE A 368 15.44 -10.48 -5.97
CA PHE A 368 16.58 -10.03 -6.74
C PHE A 368 16.24 -8.73 -7.47
N GLN A 369 17.03 -7.70 -7.22
CA GLN A 369 16.95 -6.44 -7.94
C GLN A 369 17.92 -6.46 -9.12
N ASN A 370 17.39 -6.26 -10.32
CA ASN A 370 18.14 -6.35 -11.57
C ASN A 370 18.89 -5.05 -11.87
N PHE A 371 20.22 -5.06 -11.83
CA PHE A 371 21.07 -3.97 -12.34
C PHE A 371 21.92 -4.40 -13.54
N LEU A 372 21.66 -5.57 -14.13
CA LEU A 372 22.40 -6.07 -15.29
C LEU A 372 21.89 -5.50 -16.62
N ASN A 373 20.56 -5.43 -16.75
CA ASN A 373 19.89 -5.04 -18.00
C ASN A 373 18.76 -4.01 -17.79
N SER A 374 18.52 -3.60 -16.56
CA SER A 374 17.54 -2.55 -16.27
C SER A 374 18.16 -1.17 -16.49
N ASP A 375 17.31 -0.15 -16.61
CA ASP A 375 17.76 1.24 -16.72
C ASP A 375 18.19 1.83 -15.36
N MET A 376 18.23 1.02 -14.29
CA MET A 376 18.55 1.46 -12.92
C MET A 376 20.04 1.37 -12.62
N GLN A 377 20.52 2.22 -11.71
CA GLN A 377 21.85 2.13 -11.11
C GLN A 377 21.74 1.98 -9.58
N PRO A 378 22.66 1.27 -8.89
CA PRO A 378 22.57 1.03 -7.44
C PRO A 378 22.46 2.31 -6.60
N ASN A 379 23.15 3.38 -7.00
CA ASN A 379 23.11 4.68 -6.32
C ASN A 379 21.78 5.45 -6.53
N GLN A 380 20.92 5.00 -7.45
CA GLN A 380 19.63 5.62 -7.75
C GLN A 380 18.48 5.02 -6.93
N VAL A 381 18.69 3.87 -6.27
CA VAL A 381 17.61 3.10 -5.65
C VAL A 381 17.99 2.69 -4.22
N ARG A 382 17.62 3.53 -3.23
CA ARG A 382 18.03 3.37 -1.81
C ARG A 382 16.95 3.50 -0.76
N SER A 383 15.68 3.70 -1.14
CA SER A 383 14.60 3.46 -0.20
C SER A 383 13.45 2.77 -0.90
N MET A 384 13.29 1.49 -0.56
CA MET A 384 12.29 0.62 -1.14
C MET A 384 11.52 -0.04 -0.01
N CYS A 385 10.57 0.69 0.59
CA CYS A 385 9.43 -0.01 1.16
C CYS A 385 8.60 -0.55 -0.01
N CYS A 386 8.48 -1.88 -0.10
CA CYS A 386 7.68 -2.57 -1.12
C CYS A 386 7.84 -2.12 -2.59
N ARG A 387 9.07 -2.21 -3.14
CA ARG A 387 9.35 -2.35 -4.60
C ARG A 387 9.46 -1.04 -5.43
N LEU A 388 9.31 0.15 -4.85
CA LEU A 388 9.17 1.48 -5.51
C LEU A 388 10.31 1.95 -6.46
N GLN A 389 10.21 1.82 -7.79
CA GLN A 389 11.19 2.48 -8.67
C GLN A 389 11.21 4.01 -8.54
N LEU A 390 12.38 4.63 -8.74
CA LEU A 390 12.60 6.06 -8.53
C LEU A 390 13.31 6.66 -9.74
N ASP A 391 12.65 7.55 -10.49
CA ASP A 391 13.34 8.39 -11.48
C ASP A 391 13.97 9.59 -10.79
N VAL A 392 15.26 9.45 -10.48
CA VAL A 392 16.03 10.44 -9.72
C VAL A 392 16.17 11.78 -10.47
N ARG A 393 15.92 11.83 -11.79
CA ARG A 393 15.93 13.09 -12.56
C ARG A 393 14.85 14.05 -12.06
N GLU A 394 13.75 13.54 -11.53
CA GLU A 394 12.67 14.37 -10.98
C GLU A 394 12.97 14.87 -9.56
N LEU A 395 13.67 14.07 -8.75
CA LEU A 395 14.23 14.52 -7.46
C LEU A 395 15.30 15.61 -7.67
N LEU A 396 16.17 15.43 -8.65
CA LEU A 396 17.26 16.36 -9.01
C LEU A 396 16.74 17.74 -9.44
N LYS A 397 15.60 17.82 -10.15
CA LYS A 397 14.97 19.08 -10.55
C LYS A 397 14.53 19.95 -9.36
N ARG A 398 14.34 19.35 -8.18
CA ARG A 398 13.68 20.00 -7.04
C ARG A 398 14.62 20.60 -5.98
N GLY A 399 15.93 20.67 -6.27
CA GLY A 399 16.87 21.46 -5.45
C GLY A 399 17.04 20.91 -4.04
N GLY A 400 17.80 19.83 -3.94
CA GLY A 400 18.30 19.20 -2.73
C GLY A 400 19.28 18.13 -3.20
N GLY A 401 20.51 18.10 -2.69
CA GLY A 401 21.49 17.13 -3.14
C GLY A 401 20.94 15.69 -3.10
N LEU A 402 21.39 14.83 -4.02
CA LEU A 402 21.04 13.41 -4.10
C LEU A 402 21.22 12.67 -2.74
N PHE A 403 22.12 13.20 -1.93
CA PHE A 403 22.56 12.63 -0.66
C PHE A 403 21.49 12.80 0.42
N GLY A 404 20.87 11.68 0.80
CA GLY A 404 19.88 11.58 1.88
C GLY A 404 18.43 11.47 1.42
N SER A 405 18.02 12.15 0.35
CA SER A 405 16.63 12.10 -0.14
C SER A 405 16.23 10.74 -0.73
N ALA A 406 17.21 10.02 -1.31
CA ALA A 406 17.00 8.69 -1.87
C ALA A 406 16.94 7.58 -0.81
N GLU A 407 17.24 7.86 0.46
CA GLU A 407 17.14 6.94 1.61
C GLU A 407 15.91 7.21 2.50
N GLN A 408 15.20 8.32 2.24
CA GLN A 408 14.05 8.82 3.01
C GLN A 408 12.82 9.00 2.11
N THR A 409 12.52 7.96 1.32
CA THR A 409 11.32 7.89 0.49
C THR A 409 10.40 6.74 0.92
N GLY A 410 9.21 6.72 0.36
CA GLY A 410 8.18 5.74 0.60
C GLY A 410 6.92 6.15 -0.14
N SER A 411 5.79 5.55 0.23
CA SER A 411 4.50 5.95 -0.31
C SER A 411 3.61 6.46 0.82
N LEU A 412 3.01 7.63 0.61
CA LEU A 412 2.04 8.21 1.52
C LEU A 412 0.75 7.38 1.56
N GLY A 413 0.39 6.78 0.44
CA GLY A 413 -0.86 6.07 0.26
C GLY A 413 -0.93 5.43 -1.12
N VAL A 414 -1.67 4.33 -1.19
CA VAL A 414 -1.95 3.60 -2.43
C VAL A 414 -3.44 3.64 -2.70
N VAL A 415 -3.81 3.92 -3.95
CA VAL A 415 -5.17 3.74 -4.45
C VAL A 415 -5.14 2.83 -5.67
N THR A 416 -5.83 1.70 -5.61
CA THR A 416 -5.90 0.74 -6.71
C THR A 416 -7.23 0.85 -7.46
N ILE A 417 -7.17 0.92 -8.78
CA ILE A 417 -8.35 0.99 -9.64
C ILE A 417 -8.79 -0.42 -10.06
N ASN A 418 -10.10 -0.66 -10.05
CA ASN A 418 -10.70 -1.92 -10.48
C ASN A 418 -10.85 -1.95 -12.01
N CYS A 419 -9.84 -2.50 -12.70
CA CYS A 419 -9.85 -2.56 -14.16
C CYS A 419 -10.85 -3.57 -14.71
N ALA A 420 -11.11 -4.68 -14.00
CA ALA A 420 -12.05 -5.70 -14.46
C ALA A 420 -13.45 -5.11 -14.70
N ARG A 421 -13.93 -4.27 -13.77
CA ARG A 421 -15.18 -3.55 -13.93
C ARG A 421 -15.17 -2.55 -15.08
N LEU A 422 -14.05 -1.86 -15.32
CA LEU A 422 -13.93 -0.97 -16.49
C LEU A 422 -14.13 -1.75 -17.80
N GLY A 423 -13.49 -2.92 -17.92
CA GLY A 423 -13.67 -3.78 -19.09
C GLY A 423 -15.11 -4.23 -19.30
N TYR A 424 -15.81 -4.56 -18.22
CA TYR A 424 -17.21 -5.00 -18.26
C TYR A 424 -18.17 -3.87 -18.65
N LEU A 425 -18.06 -2.70 -18.04
CA LEU A 425 -18.99 -1.58 -18.27
C LEU A 425 -18.83 -0.93 -19.65
N PHE A 426 -17.62 -0.98 -20.23
CA PHE A 426 -17.28 -0.31 -21.48
C PHE A 426 -16.91 -1.31 -22.58
N LYS A 427 -17.61 -2.45 -22.64
CA LYS A 427 -17.38 -3.50 -23.63
C LYS A 427 -17.30 -2.95 -25.06
N GLY A 428 -16.14 -3.11 -25.72
CA GLY A 428 -15.86 -2.59 -27.06
C GLY A 428 -15.69 -1.06 -27.18
N ASP A 429 -15.89 -0.29 -26.11
CA ASP A 429 -15.76 1.18 -26.10
C ASP A 429 -14.46 1.61 -25.40
N THR A 430 -13.38 1.69 -26.18
CA THR A 430 -12.07 2.11 -25.65
C THR A 430 -12.09 3.55 -25.13
N SER A 431 -12.86 4.44 -25.78
CA SER A 431 -12.90 5.86 -25.41
C SER A 431 -13.62 6.06 -24.08
N GLY A 432 -14.78 5.43 -23.90
CA GLY A 432 -15.50 5.46 -22.63
C GLY A 432 -14.71 4.82 -21.49
N LEU A 433 -13.99 3.71 -21.76
CA LEU A 433 -13.12 3.06 -20.78
C LEU A 433 -12.03 4.01 -20.28
N LEU A 434 -11.31 4.67 -21.20
CA LEU A 434 -10.23 5.60 -20.83
C LEU A 434 -10.76 6.83 -20.11
N GLN A 435 -11.90 7.40 -20.53
CA GLN A 435 -12.53 8.52 -19.84
C GLN A 435 -12.93 8.17 -18.40
N ARG A 436 -13.47 6.96 -18.19
CA ARG A 436 -13.82 6.50 -16.83
C ARG A 436 -12.57 6.23 -16.00
N LEU A 437 -11.53 5.65 -16.60
CA LEU A 437 -10.23 5.47 -15.95
C LEU A 437 -9.67 6.81 -15.47
N ASP A 438 -9.68 7.85 -16.32
CA ASP A 438 -9.22 9.19 -15.96
C ASP A 438 -9.99 9.77 -14.77
N SER A 439 -11.33 9.65 -14.78
CA SER A 439 -12.16 10.10 -13.66
C SER A 439 -11.83 9.38 -12.34
N LEU A 440 -11.53 8.07 -12.39
CA LEU A 440 -11.11 7.31 -11.21
C LEU A 440 -9.70 7.70 -10.75
N MET A 441 -8.79 7.97 -11.68
CA MET A 441 -7.45 8.46 -11.40
C MET A 441 -7.47 9.86 -10.77
N GLU A 442 -8.37 10.74 -11.20
CA GLU A 442 -8.56 12.06 -10.59
C GLU A 442 -9.06 11.93 -9.14
N MET A 443 -10.05 11.07 -8.89
CA MET A 443 -10.50 10.78 -7.52
C MET A 443 -9.38 10.18 -6.65
N ALA A 444 -8.56 9.29 -7.22
CA ALA A 444 -7.39 8.74 -6.54
C ALA A 444 -6.38 9.83 -6.18
N MET A 445 -6.03 10.70 -7.14
CA MET A 445 -5.16 11.85 -6.94
C MET A 445 -5.69 12.76 -5.82
N GLU A 446 -6.96 13.17 -5.89
CA GLU A 446 -7.60 14.01 -4.87
C GLU A 446 -7.52 13.38 -3.48
N SER A 447 -7.81 12.08 -3.37
CA SER A 447 -7.75 11.36 -2.09
C SER A 447 -6.34 11.33 -1.48
N LEU A 448 -5.32 11.16 -2.32
CA LEU A 448 -3.92 11.13 -1.89
C LEU A 448 -3.44 12.52 -1.45
N GLU A 449 -3.87 13.57 -2.15
CA GLU A 449 -3.57 14.96 -1.78
C GLU A 449 -4.25 15.39 -0.47
N VAL A 450 -5.50 14.97 -0.26
CA VAL A 450 -6.19 15.16 1.03
C VAL A 450 -5.44 14.42 2.15
N LYS A 451 -5.09 13.14 1.93
CA LYS A 451 -4.33 12.34 2.90
C LYS A 451 -3.01 13.05 3.25
N ARG A 452 -2.29 13.58 2.26
CA ARG A 452 -1.02 14.29 2.45
C ARG A 452 -1.16 15.46 3.41
N LYS A 453 -2.17 16.30 3.17
CA LYS A 453 -2.45 17.48 3.99
C LYS A 453 -2.80 17.10 5.42
N VAL A 454 -3.66 16.09 5.60
CA VAL A 454 -4.11 15.63 6.92
C VAL A 454 -2.97 15.03 7.72
N ILE A 455 -2.18 14.12 7.13
CA ILE A 455 -1.06 13.49 7.84
C ILE A 455 0.03 14.53 8.15
N GLN A 456 0.37 15.41 7.21
CA GLN A 456 1.34 16.48 7.47
C GLN A 456 0.87 17.40 8.61
N HIS A 457 -0.40 17.81 8.63
CA HIS A 457 -0.96 18.61 9.71
C HIS A 457 -0.81 17.93 11.08
N HIS A 458 -1.16 16.64 11.17
CA HIS A 458 -1.03 15.89 12.41
C HIS A 458 0.43 15.62 12.80
N MET A 459 1.33 15.45 11.83
CA MET A 459 2.78 15.38 12.08
C MET A 459 3.29 16.68 12.68
N ASP A 460 2.92 17.82 12.11
CA ASP A 460 3.32 19.13 12.61
C ASP A 460 2.78 19.40 14.01
N ALA A 461 1.55 18.96 14.29
CA ALA A 461 0.91 19.02 15.62
C ALA A 461 1.49 18.03 16.65
N GLY A 462 2.39 17.12 16.24
CA GLY A 462 3.10 16.21 17.14
C GLY A 462 2.47 14.83 17.34
N LEU A 463 1.52 14.42 16.48
CA LEU A 463 0.93 13.07 16.54
C LEU A 463 1.91 11.97 16.10
N TYR A 464 2.83 12.28 15.18
CA TYR A 464 3.86 11.35 14.68
C TYR A 464 5.27 11.84 15.05
N PRO A 465 5.63 11.82 16.34
CA PRO A 465 6.88 12.42 16.81
C PRO A 465 8.14 11.78 16.21
N TYR A 466 8.16 10.45 16.03
CA TYR A 466 9.34 9.77 15.48
C TYR A 466 9.47 10.02 13.97
N THR A 467 8.37 9.94 13.24
CA THR A 467 8.29 10.30 11.82
C THR A 467 8.76 11.73 11.59
N LYS A 468 8.27 12.70 12.40
CA LYS A 468 8.73 14.09 12.33
C LYS A 468 10.22 14.22 12.57
N ARG A 469 10.79 13.46 13.53
CA ARG A 469 12.21 13.51 13.87
C ARG A 469 13.12 12.96 12.78
N TYR A 470 12.73 11.88 12.13
CA TYR A 470 13.60 11.15 11.19
C TYR A 470 13.32 11.45 9.71
N LEU A 471 12.10 11.85 9.34
CA LEU A 471 11.76 12.28 7.98
C LEU A 471 11.62 13.79 7.85
N GLY A 472 11.10 14.47 8.89
CA GLY A 472 10.83 15.91 8.87
C GLY A 472 9.62 16.31 8.02
N THR A 473 9.59 15.88 6.75
CA THR A 473 8.54 16.23 5.77
C THR A 473 8.15 15.03 4.92
N LEU A 474 6.94 15.06 4.37
CA LEU A 474 6.47 14.05 3.40
C LEU A 474 6.83 14.41 1.95
N ARG A 475 7.69 15.41 1.71
CA ARG A 475 8.00 15.95 0.37
C ARG A 475 8.50 14.87 -0.61
N ASN A 476 9.27 13.91 -0.12
CA ASN A 476 9.88 12.86 -0.93
C ASN A 476 9.02 11.58 -0.99
N HIS A 477 7.83 11.56 -0.38
CA HIS A 477 6.94 10.40 -0.42
C HIS A 477 6.03 10.45 -1.64
N PHE A 478 5.93 9.32 -2.34
CA PHE A 478 5.08 9.14 -3.51
C PHE A 478 3.59 9.08 -3.13
N SER A 479 2.76 9.55 -4.05
CA SER A 479 1.33 9.29 -4.13
C SER A 479 1.13 8.16 -5.15
N THR A 480 0.75 6.97 -4.68
CA THR A 480 0.78 5.77 -5.52
C THR A 480 -0.59 5.41 -6.07
N ILE A 481 -0.67 5.21 -7.39
CA ILE A 481 -1.86 4.69 -8.06
C ILE A 481 -1.52 3.33 -8.66
N GLY A 482 -2.31 2.33 -8.32
CA GLY A 482 -2.17 0.97 -8.82
C GLY A 482 -3.36 0.52 -9.66
N LEU A 483 -3.17 -0.57 -10.39
CA LEU A 483 -4.21 -1.22 -11.19
C LEU A 483 -4.39 -2.66 -10.72
N ASN A 484 -5.59 -3.21 -10.89
CA ASN A 484 -5.86 -4.61 -10.59
C ASN A 484 -6.89 -5.20 -11.56
N GLY A 485 -6.70 -6.48 -11.94
CA GLY A 485 -7.62 -7.20 -12.81
C GLY A 485 -7.51 -6.81 -14.28
N MET A 486 -6.32 -6.45 -14.78
CA MET A 486 -6.16 -6.12 -16.20
C MET A 486 -6.40 -7.34 -17.10
N HIS A 487 -6.10 -8.56 -16.64
CA HIS A 487 -6.44 -9.75 -17.40
C HIS A 487 -7.96 -9.87 -17.59
N GLU A 488 -8.73 -9.77 -16.51
CA GLU A 488 -10.19 -9.84 -16.57
C GLU A 488 -10.82 -8.61 -17.22
N MET A 489 -10.16 -7.44 -17.16
CA MET A 489 -10.56 -6.27 -17.94
C MET A 489 -10.57 -6.61 -19.44
N LEU A 490 -9.50 -7.21 -19.96
CA LEU A 490 -9.40 -7.59 -21.37
C LEU A 490 -10.48 -8.61 -21.74
N ARG A 491 -10.65 -9.65 -20.91
CA ARG A 491 -11.69 -10.68 -21.10
C ARG A 491 -13.08 -10.04 -21.16
N ASN A 492 -13.45 -9.23 -20.18
CA ASN A 492 -14.76 -8.59 -20.14
C ASN A 492 -14.96 -7.61 -21.32
N PHE A 493 -13.91 -6.85 -21.67
CA PHE A 493 -13.95 -5.85 -22.74
C PHE A 493 -14.13 -6.47 -24.12
N SER A 494 -13.50 -7.63 -24.38
CA SER A 494 -13.52 -8.30 -25.68
C SER A 494 -14.57 -9.41 -25.78
N GLY A 495 -15.36 -9.68 -24.73
CA GLY A 495 -16.29 -10.81 -24.73
C GLY A 495 -15.58 -12.18 -24.64
N ASP A 496 -14.53 -12.25 -23.84
CA ASP A 496 -13.67 -13.40 -23.54
C ASP A 496 -12.70 -13.83 -24.65
N GLU A 497 -12.56 -13.03 -25.70
CA GLU A 497 -11.65 -13.33 -26.82
C GLU A 497 -10.17 -12.98 -26.56
N GLN A 498 -9.88 -12.12 -25.57
CA GLN A 498 -8.54 -11.55 -25.34
C GLN A 498 -8.15 -11.63 -23.87
N GLY A 499 -6.84 -11.73 -23.62
CA GLY A 499 -6.28 -11.81 -22.28
C GLY A 499 -4.83 -11.35 -22.22
N MET A 500 -4.21 -11.42 -21.04
CA MET A 500 -2.81 -10.99 -20.88
C MET A 500 -1.82 -11.89 -21.65
N HIS A 501 -2.26 -13.09 -22.03
CA HIS A 501 -1.48 -14.02 -22.83
C HIS A 501 -1.64 -13.85 -24.34
N THR A 502 -2.59 -13.04 -24.82
CA THR A 502 -2.75 -12.78 -26.27
C THR A 502 -1.95 -11.56 -26.70
N VAL A 503 -1.54 -11.51 -27.98
CA VAL A 503 -0.73 -10.41 -28.52
C VAL A 503 -1.53 -9.10 -28.48
N GLU A 504 -2.78 -9.14 -28.92
CA GLU A 504 -3.69 -7.99 -28.95
C GLU A 504 -4.04 -7.52 -27.54
N GLY A 505 -4.27 -8.45 -26.61
CA GLY A 505 -4.53 -8.14 -25.20
C GLY A 505 -3.34 -7.45 -24.52
N ARG A 506 -2.12 -7.94 -24.72
CA ARG A 506 -0.89 -7.26 -24.23
C ARG A 506 -0.70 -5.89 -24.85
N ALA A 507 -0.92 -5.76 -26.17
CA ALA A 507 -0.81 -4.47 -26.84
C ALA A 507 -1.82 -3.44 -26.29
N PHE A 508 -3.03 -3.87 -25.94
CA PHE A 508 -4.01 -3.02 -25.27
C PHE A 508 -3.55 -2.65 -23.85
N ALA A 509 -3.09 -3.62 -23.07
CA ALA A 509 -2.61 -3.40 -21.71
C ALA A 509 -1.43 -2.40 -21.67
N LEU A 510 -0.46 -2.53 -22.59
CA LEU A 510 0.67 -1.61 -22.71
C LEU A 510 0.22 -0.18 -23.02
N LYS A 511 -0.74 -0.01 -23.94
CA LYS A 511 -1.31 1.31 -24.25
C LYS A 511 -2.02 1.92 -23.04
N LEU A 512 -2.76 1.12 -22.27
CA LEU A 512 -3.41 1.59 -21.06
C LEU A 512 -2.39 1.99 -19.99
N LEU A 513 -1.33 1.20 -19.78
CA LEU A 513 -0.25 1.53 -18.84
C LEU A 513 0.46 2.83 -19.26
N ASP A 514 0.72 3.03 -20.55
CA ASP A 514 1.29 4.29 -21.06
C ASP A 514 0.36 5.49 -20.85
N HIS A 515 -0.96 5.31 -21.03
CA HIS A 515 -1.96 6.33 -20.73
C HIS A 515 -1.99 6.70 -19.25
N VAL A 516 -1.95 5.71 -18.36
CA VAL A 516 -1.87 5.91 -16.90
C VAL A 516 -0.61 6.68 -16.54
N ARG A 517 0.56 6.30 -17.08
CA ARG A 517 1.82 7.01 -16.84
C ARG A 517 1.77 8.47 -17.29
N ALA A 518 1.22 8.74 -18.48
CA ALA A 518 1.05 10.10 -18.97
C ALA A 518 0.16 10.94 -18.02
N THR A 519 -0.90 10.34 -17.49
CA THR A 519 -1.79 10.98 -16.52
C THR A 519 -1.10 11.25 -15.18
N LEU A 520 -0.27 10.32 -14.69
CA LEU A 520 0.52 10.55 -13.48
C LEU A 520 1.52 11.69 -13.66
N LEU A 521 2.19 11.78 -14.81
CA LEU A 521 3.10 12.90 -15.11
C LEU A 521 2.36 14.24 -15.02
N ARG A 522 1.15 14.34 -15.59
CA ARG A 522 0.29 15.52 -15.46
C ARG A 522 0.00 15.84 -14.00
N PHE A 523 -0.37 14.85 -13.18
CA PHE A 523 -0.61 15.07 -11.75
C PHE A 523 0.64 15.59 -11.02
N GLN A 524 1.83 15.09 -11.35
CA GLN A 524 3.08 15.61 -10.78
C GLN A 524 3.34 17.07 -11.15
N GLU A 525 3.04 17.47 -12.39
CA GLU A 525 3.16 18.84 -12.87
C GLU A 525 2.14 19.76 -12.19
N ASP A 526 0.89 19.32 -12.07
CA ASP A 526 -0.21 20.10 -11.49
C ASP A 526 -0.06 20.30 -9.98
N THR A 527 0.35 19.26 -9.25
CA THR A 527 0.42 19.28 -7.78
C THR A 527 1.80 19.63 -7.24
N GLY A 528 2.86 19.41 -8.01
CA GLY A 528 4.24 19.48 -7.52
C GLY A 528 4.60 18.34 -6.56
N HIS A 529 3.82 17.26 -6.45
CA HIS A 529 4.15 16.06 -5.68
C HIS A 529 4.66 14.93 -6.58
N LEU A 530 5.17 13.86 -5.98
CA LEU A 530 5.67 12.68 -6.69
C LEU A 530 4.53 11.66 -6.82
N TYR A 531 4.37 11.09 -8.01
CA TYR A 531 3.38 10.06 -8.31
C TYR A 531 4.04 8.89 -9.01
N ASN A 532 3.55 7.68 -8.75
CA ASN A 532 4.06 6.50 -9.41
C ASN A 532 2.98 5.45 -9.66
N LEU A 533 3.27 4.59 -10.63
CA LEU A 533 2.42 3.47 -11.02
C LEU A 533 2.93 2.18 -10.38
N GLU A 534 2.09 1.54 -9.58
CA GLU A 534 2.46 0.31 -8.85
C GLU A 534 1.64 -0.90 -9.30
N ALA A 535 2.31 -2.04 -9.44
CA ALA A 535 1.68 -3.35 -9.46
C ALA A 535 1.34 -3.75 -8.02
N THR A 536 0.31 -3.11 -7.46
CA THR A 536 -0.04 -3.23 -6.04
C THR A 536 -0.19 -4.71 -5.66
N PRO A 537 0.35 -5.18 -4.52
CA PRO A 537 0.22 -6.58 -4.11
C PRO A 537 -1.24 -7.06 -4.03
N ALA A 538 -2.14 -6.18 -3.60
CA ALA A 538 -3.59 -6.36 -3.65
C ALA A 538 -4.10 -7.65 -2.97
N GLU A 539 -3.44 -8.09 -1.89
CA GLU A 539 -3.67 -9.38 -1.22
C GLU A 539 -5.15 -9.64 -0.92
N GLY A 540 -5.82 -8.72 -0.20
CA GLY A 540 -7.26 -8.78 0.02
C GLY A 540 -8.09 -8.06 -1.05
N THR A 541 -7.49 -7.13 -1.79
CA THR A 541 -8.20 -6.26 -2.74
C THR A 541 -8.69 -7.02 -3.96
N THR A 542 -7.91 -7.98 -4.48
CA THR A 542 -8.27 -8.85 -5.61
C THR A 542 -9.59 -9.58 -5.36
N TYR A 543 -9.70 -10.23 -4.20
CA TYR A 543 -10.91 -10.92 -3.75
C TYR A 543 -12.06 -9.95 -3.49
N ARG A 544 -11.78 -8.82 -2.82
CA ARG A 544 -12.79 -7.80 -2.51
C ARG A 544 -13.46 -7.26 -3.78
N PHE A 545 -12.67 -6.88 -4.79
CA PHE A 545 -13.19 -6.38 -6.06
C PHE A 545 -14.09 -7.43 -6.72
N ALA A 546 -13.60 -8.65 -6.88
CA ALA A 546 -14.36 -9.72 -7.51
C ALA A 546 -15.67 -10.02 -6.75
N LYS A 547 -15.62 -10.12 -5.43
CA LYS A 547 -16.80 -10.34 -4.58
C LYS A 547 -17.83 -9.21 -4.68
N GLU A 548 -17.38 -7.96 -4.67
CA GLU A 548 -18.28 -6.80 -4.77
C GLU A 548 -18.88 -6.64 -6.18
N ASP A 549 -18.10 -6.92 -7.22
CA ASP A 549 -18.61 -6.87 -8.60
C ASP A 549 -19.61 -7.99 -8.87
N ARG A 550 -19.36 -9.21 -8.40
CA ARG A 550 -20.29 -10.34 -8.57
C ARG A 550 -21.67 -10.08 -7.97
N LYS A 551 -21.73 -9.35 -6.84
CA LYS A 551 -23.01 -8.94 -6.24
C LYS A 551 -23.84 -8.01 -7.14
N ARG A 552 -23.18 -7.25 -8.01
CA ARG A 552 -23.80 -6.21 -8.86
C ARG A 552 -23.99 -6.68 -10.30
N TYR A 553 -23.06 -7.50 -10.78
CA TYR A 553 -22.94 -7.98 -12.15
C TYR A 553 -22.74 -9.51 -12.13
N PRO A 554 -23.82 -10.31 -12.09
CA PRO A 554 -23.70 -11.76 -11.98
C PRO A 554 -22.97 -12.45 -13.14
N ASP A 555 -22.90 -11.80 -14.31
CA ASP A 555 -22.29 -12.29 -15.55
C ASP A 555 -20.89 -11.71 -15.83
N ILE A 556 -20.33 -10.91 -14.92
CA ILE A 556 -18.95 -10.40 -15.07
C ILE A 556 -17.94 -11.56 -15.01
N LEU A 557 -16.99 -11.57 -15.93
CA LEU A 557 -15.92 -12.57 -15.96
C LEU A 557 -14.90 -12.28 -14.86
N GLN A 558 -14.56 -13.32 -14.11
CA GLN A 558 -13.60 -13.29 -12.99
C GLN A 558 -12.70 -14.52 -13.06
N ALA A 559 -11.64 -14.54 -12.26
CA ALA A 559 -10.83 -15.73 -12.01
C ALA A 559 -11.27 -16.41 -10.70
N GLY A 560 -10.74 -17.62 -10.46
CA GLY A 560 -11.06 -18.41 -9.28
C GLY A 560 -12.39 -19.15 -9.36
N SER A 561 -12.91 -19.56 -8.20
CA SER A 561 -14.14 -20.36 -8.08
C SER A 561 -15.33 -19.52 -7.62
N ASP A 562 -16.51 -20.13 -7.56
CA ASP A 562 -17.70 -19.46 -7.03
C ASP A 562 -17.57 -19.08 -5.56
N VAL A 563 -16.81 -19.85 -4.78
CA VAL A 563 -16.58 -19.61 -3.36
C VAL A 563 -15.36 -18.70 -3.10
N ALA A 564 -14.38 -18.71 -4.00
CA ALA A 564 -13.16 -17.92 -3.90
C ALA A 564 -12.86 -17.15 -5.19
N PRO A 565 -13.70 -16.17 -5.56
CA PRO A 565 -13.46 -15.31 -6.72
C PRO A 565 -12.30 -14.35 -6.49
N TYR A 566 -11.50 -14.10 -7.52
CA TYR A 566 -10.48 -13.06 -7.49
C TYR A 566 -10.26 -12.45 -8.87
N TYR A 567 -9.56 -11.33 -8.89
CA TYR A 567 -9.00 -10.75 -10.10
C TYR A 567 -7.49 -10.95 -10.14
N THR A 568 -6.96 -11.22 -11.33
CA THR A 568 -5.53 -11.42 -11.53
C THR A 568 -4.78 -10.14 -11.16
N ASN A 569 -3.70 -10.27 -10.39
CA ASN A 569 -3.07 -9.09 -9.80
C ASN A 569 -2.46 -8.17 -10.88
N SER A 570 -2.72 -6.87 -10.80
CA SER A 570 -2.16 -5.86 -11.71
C SER A 570 -2.30 -6.23 -13.19
N SER A 571 -1.17 -6.35 -13.90
CA SER A 571 -1.04 -6.83 -15.28
C SER A 571 -0.38 -8.21 -15.39
N GLN A 572 -0.41 -9.01 -14.32
CA GLN A 572 0.18 -10.34 -14.30
C GLN A 572 -0.56 -11.30 -15.26
N LEU A 573 0.11 -12.40 -15.59
CA LEU A 573 -0.55 -13.54 -16.22
C LEU A 573 -1.54 -14.20 -15.22
N PRO A 574 -2.62 -14.83 -15.71
CA PRO A 574 -3.48 -15.62 -14.84
C PRO A 574 -2.69 -16.72 -14.13
N VAL A 575 -3.07 -17.02 -12.89
CA VAL A 575 -2.44 -18.08 -12.09
C VAL A 575 -2.52 -19.41 -12.85
N GLY A 576 -1.41 -20.13 -12.94
CA GLY A 576 -1.34 -21.42 -13.63
C GLY A 576 -1.35 -21.31 -15.17
N PHE A 577 -1.12 -20.13 -15.74
CA PHE A 577 -1.09 -19.95 -17.20
C PHE A 577 -0.02 -20.81 -17.90
N THR A 578 1.20 -20.79 -17.37
CA THR A 578 2.34 -21.52 -17.92
C THR A 578 3.24 -22.03 -16.80
N GLU A 579 3.82 -23.20 -17.02
CA GLU A 579 4.87 -23.79 -16.17
C GLU A 579 6.28 -23.38 -16.65
N ASP A 580 6.40 -22.77 -17.83
CA ASP A 580 7.68 -22.29 -18.36
C ASP A 580 7.99 -20.87 -17.83
N PRO A 581 8.98 -20.73 -16.92
CA PRO A 581 9.35 -19.41 -16.40
C PRO A 581 9.86 -18.46 -17.50
N PHE A 582 10.46 -18.96 -18.58
CA PHE A 582 10.95 -18.12 -19.66
C PHE A 582 9.82 -17.62 -20.56
N GLU A 583 8.78 -18.42 -20.78
CA GLU A 583 7.55 -17.93 -21.43
C GLU A 583 6.91 -16.84 -20.56
N ALA A 584 6.77 -17.06 -19.25
CA ALA A 584 6.23 -16.05 -18.34
C ALA A 584 7.05 -14.75 -18.40
N LEU A 585 8.39 -14.84 -18.41
CA LEU A 585 9.29 -13.69 -18.56
C LEU A 585 9.09 -12.98 -19.90
N GLU A 586 9.05 -13.70 -21.02
CA GLU A 586 8.86 -13.12 -22.36
C GLU A 586 7.52 -12.38 -22.49
N LEU A 587 6.47 -12.90 -21.87
CA LEU A 587 5.14 -12.29 -21.90
C LEU A 587 4.99 -11.09 -20.95
N GLN A 588 5.82 -11.01 -19.90
CA GLN A 588 5.67 -10.02 -18.83
C GLN A 588 6.72 -8.91 -18.84
N ASP A 589 7.91 -9.12 -19.42
CA ASP A 589 9.04 -8.20 -19.31
C ASP A 589 8.67 -6.75 -19.66
N GLU A 590 8.04 -6.54 -20.82
CA GLU A 590 7.66 -5.19 -21.27
C GLU A 590 6.61 -4.55 -20.36
N LEU A 591 5.62 -5.32 -19.90
CA LEU A 591 4.57 -4.84 -18.99
C LEU A 591 5.16 -4.43 -17.64
N GLN A 592 6.05 -5.26 -17.07
CA GLN A 592 6.67 -4.98 -15.79
C GLN A 592 7.58 -3.75 -15.85
N CYS A 593 8.21 -3.48 -17.00
CA CYS A 593 8.99 -2.26 -17.22
C CYS A 593 8.15 -0.97 -17.30
N LYS A 594 6.82 -1.04 -17.40
CA LYS A 594 5.96 0.16 -17.40
C LYS A 594 5.70 0.69 -15.98
N TYR A 595 5.82 -0.15 -14.95
CA TYR A 595 5.61 0.29 -13.58
C TYR A 595 6.78 1.16 -13.12
N THR A 596 6.48 2.40 -12.78
CA THR A 596 7.44 3.38 -12.24
C THR A 596 7.50 3.37 -10.72
N GLY A 597 6.69 2.52 -10.07
CA GLY A 597 6.72 2.24 -8.65
C GLY A 597 7.06 0.78 -8.40
N GLY A 598 6.30 0.13 -7.52
CA GLY A 598 6.51 -1.25 -7.13
C GLY A 598 6.10 -2.28 -8.17
N THR A 599 7.03 -3.16 -8.57
CA THR A 599 6.68 -4.42 -9.26
C THR A 599 7.64 -5.55 -8.89
N VAL A 600 7.17 -6.80 -9.02
CA VAL A 600 7.97 -8.02 -8.93
C VAL A 600 7.31 -9.08 -9.81
N LEU A 601 8.13 -9.82 -10.56
CA LEU A 601 7.67 -11.03 -11.24
C LEU A 601 8.02 -12.26 -10.40
N HIS A 602 7.01 -13.06 -10.09
CA HIS A 602 7.17 -14.35 -9.42
C HIS A 602 7.33 -15.46 -10.46
N LEU A 603 8.43 -16.20 -10.38
CA LEU A 603 8.60 -17.45 -11.12
C LEU A 603 8.16 -18.60 -10.22
N TYR A 604 6.91 -19.04 -10.40
CA TYR A 604 6.33 -20.14 -9.63
C TYR A 604 6.92 -21.47 -10.05
N MET A 605 7.47 -22.22 -9.10
CA MET A 605 8.01 -23.56 -9.31
C MET A 605 7.15 -24.58 -8.56
N ALA A 606 6.83 -25.69 -9.21
CA ALA A 606 6.00 -26.76 -8.63
C ALA A 606 6.62 -27.39 -7.37
N GLU A 607 7.94 -27.37 -7.25
CA GLU A 607 8.68 -27.84 -6.09
C GLU A 607 9.99 -27.06 -5.93
N GLN A 608 10.76 -27.45 -4.91
CA GLN A 608 12.11 -26.95 -4.69
C GLN A 608 12.98 -27.10 -5.94
N ILE A 609 13.77 -26.08 -6.27
CA ILE A 609 14.73 -26.19 -7.37
C ILE A 609 15.81 -27.20 -7.00
N SER A 610 16.16 -28.07 -7.95
CA SER A 610 17.01 -29.25 -7.76
C SER A 610 18.39 -28.99 -7.13
N SER A 611 18.96 -27.79 -7.32
CA SER A 611 20.24 -27.41 -6.72
C SER A 611 20.43 -25.89 -6.70
N ALA A 612 21.34 -25.43 -5.84
CA ALA A 612 21.82 -24.05 -5.85
C ALA A 612 22.36 -23.64 -7.23
N GLN A 613 23.09 -24.53 -7.92
CA GLN A 613 23.65 -24.23 -9.24
C GLN A 613 22.58 -24.08 -10.32
N ALA A 614 21.52 -24.90 -10.29
CA ALA A 614 20.39 -24.76 -11.20
C ALA A 614 19.63 -23.44 -10.96
N CYS A 615 19.38 -23.09 -9.69
CA CYS A 615 18.73 -21.84 -9.32
C CYS A 615 19.56 -20.62 -9.73
N LYS A 616 20.87 -20.66 -9.48
CA LYS A 616 21.83 -19.63 -9.92
C LYS A 616 21.79 -19.42 -11.43
N GLN A 617 21.83 -20.51 -12.21
CA GLN A 617 21.77 -20.41 -13.67
C GLN A 617 20.44 -19.85 -14.17
N LEU A 618 19.33 -20.22 -13.54
CA LEU A 618 18.00 -19.68 -13.86
C LEU A 618 17.97 -18.17 -13.64
N VAL A 619 18.34 -17.71 -12.45
CA VAL A 619 18.33 -16.28 -12.09
C VAL A 619 19.31 -15.50 -12.97
N ARG A 620 20.54 -16.00 -13.17
CA ARG A 620 21.53 -15.37 -14.05
C ARG A 620 21.03 -15.22 -15.48
N LYS A 621 20.39 -16.24 -16.04
CA LYS A 621 19.81 -16.18 -17.39
C LYS A 621 18.63 -15.23 -17.47
N ALA A 622 17.74 -15.24 -16.46
CA ALA A 622 16.59 -14.35 -16.42
C ALA A 622 17.03 -12.88 -16.37
N LEU A 623 17.84 -12.51 -15.38
CA LEU A 623 18.32 -11.13 -15.23
C LEU A 623 19.23 -10.69 -16.38
N GLY A 624 19.99 -11.63 -16.96
CA GLY A 624 20.86 -11.39 -18.12
C GLY A 624 20.16 -11.32 -19.48
N ARG A 625 18.87 -11.67 -19.58
CA ARG A 625 18.08 -11.60 -20.84
C ARG A 625 16.95 -10.58 -20.79
N PHE A 626 16.35 -10.35 -19.63
CA PHE A 626 15.17 -9.52 -19.44
C PHE A 626 15.49 -8.21 -18.70
N ARG A 627 14.69 -7.18 -18.94
CA ARG A 627 14.91 -5.82 -18.40
C ARG A 627 14.14 -5.55 -17.11
N LEU A 628 13.19 -6.42 -16.76
CA LEU A 628 12.35 -6.29 -15.57
C LEU A 628 13.19 -6.03 -14.31
N PRO A 629 12.68 -5.18 -13.42
CA PRO A 629 13.45 -4.60 -12.32
C PRO A 629 13.66 -5.55 -11.14
N TYR A 630 12.70 -6.45 -10.90
CA TYR A 630 12.61 -7.29 -9.72
C TYR A 630 12.10 -8.68 -10.09
N LEU A 631 12.84 -9.68 -9.64
CA LEU A 631 12.55 -11.09 -9.84
C LEU A 631 12.55 -11.83 -8.50
N THR A 632 11.67 -12.81 -8.36
CA THR A 632 11.76 -13.79 -7.29
C THR A 632 11.43 -15.18 -7.80
N ILE A 633 12.04 -16.19 -7.19
CA ILE A 633 11.71 -17.59 -7.39
C ILE A 633 10.71 -17.98 -6.31
N THR A 634 9.62 -18.65 -6.65
CA THR A 634 8.59 -19.03 -5.70
C THR A 634 8.37 -20.54 -5.77
N PRO A 635 9.19 -21.35 -5.08
CA PRO A 635 9.01 -22.79 -5.00
C PRO A 635 7.88 -23.15 -4.04
N THR A 636 7.20 -24.25 -4.35
CA THR A 636 6.17 -24.81 -3.47
C THR A 636 6.80 -25.78 -2.46
N PHE A 637 6.46 -25.62 -1.19
CA PHE A 637 6.92 -26.48 -0.10
C PHE A 637 5.88 -26.54 1.02
N SER A 638 5.98 -27.57 1.86
CA SER A 638 5.08 -27.81 3.00
C SER A 638 5.85 -27.87 4.31
N ILE A 639 5.21 -27.48 5.42
CA ILE A 639 5.82 -27.54 6.76
C ILE A 639 5.03 -28.52 7.64
N CYS A 640 5.65 -29.64 7.98
CA CYS A 640 5.13 -30.60 8.94
C CYS A 640 5.42 -30.12 10.38
N PRO A 641 4.44 -30.17 11.30
CA PRO A 641 4.66 -29.84 12.71
C PRO A 641 5.70 -30.73 13.42
N VAL A 642 5.96 -31.94 12.89
CA VAL A 642 6.89 -32.93 13.44
C VAL A 642 8.22 -32.92 12.69
N HIS A 643 8.16 -32.96 11.35
CA HIS A 643 9.34 -33.15 10.49
C HIS A 643 9.90 -31.87 9.87
N GLY A 644 9.24 -30.73 10.10
CA GLY A 644 9.64 -29.45 9.50
C GLY A 644 9.43 -29.44 7.99
N TYR A 645 10.40 -28.90 7.25
CA TYR A 645 10.33 -28.69 5.81
C TYR A 645 10.15 -29.97 4.98
N LEU A 646 9.25 -29.92 4.00
CA LEU A 646 8.98 -30.93 2.98
C LEU A 646 8.97 -30.26 1.60
N ALA A 647 9.66 -30.85 0.63
CA ALA A 647 9.65 -30.34 -0.75
C ALA A 647 8.31 -30.63 -1.43
N GLY A 648 7.72 -29.64 -2.09
CA GLY A 648 6.43 -29.75 -2.76
C GLY A 648 5.21 -29.56 -1.85
N GLU A 649 4.03 -29.66 -2.45
CA GLU A 649 2.74 -29.58 -1.77
C GLU A 649 2.34 -30.94 -1.18
N HIS A 650 2.10 -30.98 0.13
CA HIS A 650 1.69 -32.17 0.87
C HIS A 650 0.57 -31.80 1.84
N GLU A 651 -0.65 -32.29 1.59
CA GLU A 651 -1.77 -32.13 2.52
C GLU A 651 -1.52 -32.90 3.83
N PHE A 652 -0.93 -34.10 3.72
CA PHE A 652 -0.50 -34.93 4.84
C PHE A 652 1.00 -35.24 4.73
N CYS A 653 1.71 -35.26 5.86
CA CYS A 653 3.15 -35.47 5.84
C CYS A 653 3.47 -36.93 5.52
N PRO A 654 4.18 -37.25 4.41
CA PRO A 654 4.47 -38.63 4.03
C PRO A 654 5.30 -39.36 5.10
N LYS A 655 6.20 -38.63 5.77
CA LYS A 655 7.01 -39.18 6.87
C LYS A 655 6.18 -39.49 8.12
N CYS A 656 5.11 -38.73 8.40
CA CYS A 656 4.20 -39.05 9.50
C CYS A 656 3.36 -40.28 9.17
N ASP A 657 2.90 -40.38 7.93
CA ASP A 657 2.11 -41.51 7.45
C ASP A 657 2.92 -42.81 7.49
N ASP A 658 4.20 -42.77 7.12
CA ASP A 658 5.11 -43.92 7.23
C ASP A 658 5.24 -44.42 8.68
N VAL A 659 5.36 -43.50 9.65
CA VAL A 659 5.44 -43.84 11.08
C VAL A 659 4.12 -44.45 11.58
N LEU A 660 2.98 -43.90 11.15
CA LEU A 660 1.66 -44.43 11.50
C LEU A 660 1.42 -45.81 10.89
N ALA A 661 1.82 -46.01 9.64
CA ALA A 661 1.70 -47.28 8.94
C ALA A 661 2.53 -48.39 9.63
N LEU A 662 3.75 -48.07 10.08
CA LEU A 662 4.60 -48.98 10.84
C LEU A 662 4.00 -49.30 12.22
N ALA A 663 3.36 -48.34 12.89
CA ALA A 663 2.70 -48.55 14.17
C ALA A 663 1.41 -49.40 14.07
N THR A 664 0.73 -49.41 12.93
CA THR A 664 -0.44 -50.29 12.69
C THR A 664 -0.08 -51.73 12.31
N GLN A 665 1.20 -52.03 12.09
CA GLN A 665 1.69 -53.39 11.78
C GLN A 665 2.29 -54.12 13.01
N SER A 666 2.36 -53.44 14.15
CA SER A 666 2.75 -53.98 15.47
C SER A 666 1.55 -54.12 16.38
#